data_AF-A0AAV1DJV3-F1
#
_entry.id   AF-A0AAV1DJV3-F1
#
_cell.length_a   1.000
_cell.length_b   1.000
_cell.length_c   1.000
_cell.angle_alpha   90.00
_cell.angle_beta   90.00
_cell.angle_gamma   90.00
#
_symmetry.space_group_name_H-M   'P 1'
#
loop_
_entity.id
_entity.type
_entity.pdbx_description
1 polymer ?
#
loop_
_entity_poly.entity_id
_entity_poly.type
_entity_poly.pdbx_seq_one_letter_code
_entity_poly.pdbx_strand_id
1 'polypeptide(L)'
;MGPVPKAWKGKCVGGEKFDPAKACNRKLIGARYYLEGFERRYGPINRTGYKEYRSPYDAVGHGTHTASTAVGSAVRGANFLGFGQGTARGGAPRARLAVYKACWNYGYTGVCSEADVLAAFDEALGDGVDVISGSFGLKPPLKLFFRSASDIGSFHAMQRGVTMVYSAGNNGPDPCLVENVAPWSISVAASIIDRSFPTLVSVDGGTLSLLGEGFVVNKVMGSLVNASTYFFGGGVCQLEYSKNKSAAGKVLVCFSSLGPVTREDAELAVTSLKATGFIFVEPLSRLSPYLTILPYVQIDILQGQQISNYLALAPPSNPPTVEIFPSKTVLGRSPAPIVAEFSSRGPSPVSPDFLKPDIAAPGVNILAAWPQTTPPTVVPEDKRMVSWNFLTGTSMSCPHVAGVVALLKSAHPDWSPAVIRSALMTTAYNFDTAGDQILAAGSIKPADPFDIGAGHINPLRAMDPGLVYDMKTSDYVIFLCNIGYTRDQIKILVLSDSTTSDNNMDNMMCPTESNPARGGSPSQSNANLNYPSITVVNLQRTTTITRMVRNVGLIGGGNNNYKISVYFVKVVSPNGVDVVVWPRVLIFSTPFKQEAVYYVTLVPKKTSQGRYDFGEIVWSDGNHYVRSPLVVSVNTSTTNADGGEVEAAADDDADAATTY
;
A
#
# COMPACT_ATOMS: atom_id res chain seq x y z
N MET A 1 14.91 -4.41 27.71
CA MET A 1 15.35 -5.25 26.56
C MET A 1 16.69 -5.88 26.89
N GLY A 2 16.93 -7.13 26.45
CA GLY A 2 18.23 -7.81 26.63
C GLY A 2 19.34 -7.21 25.76
N PRO A 3 20.57 -7.74 25.83
CA PRO A 3 21.69 -7.36 24.96
C PRO A 3 21.34 -7.43 23.47
N VAL A 4 22.11 -6.73 22.63
CA VAL A 4 22.00 -6.85 21.17
C VAL A 4 22.42 -8.27 20.77
N PRO A 5 21.70 -8.96 19.86
CA PRO A 5 22.07 -10.32 19.42
C PRO A 5 23.49 -10.38 18.86
N LYS A 6 24.25 -11.43 19.18
CA LYS A 6 25.63 -11.60 18.69
C LYS A 6 25.73 -11.77 17.17
N ALA A 7 24.64 -12.21 16.53
CA ALA A 7 24.56 -12.36 15.09
C ALA A 7 24.46 -11.02 14.35
N TRP A 8 24.08 -9.94 15.04
CA TRP A 8 23.99 -8.60 14.46
C TRP A 8 25.38 -8.04 14.15
N LYS A 9 25.60 -7.63 12.90
CA LYS A 9 26.89 -7.08 12.42
C LYS A 9 26.84 -5.58 12.12
N GLY A 10 25.65 -4.98 12.16
CA GLY A 10 25.48 -3.57 11.86
C GLY A 10 26.06 -2.63 12.90
N LYS A 11 26.30 -1.40 12.46
CA LYS A 11 26.92 -0.34 13.24
C LYS A 11 26.06 0.92 13.25
N CYS A 12 26.41 1.84 14.14
CA CYS A 12 25.83 3.17 14.17
C CYS A 12 26.85 4.19 13.67
N VAL A 13 26.57 4.75 12.50
CA VAL A 13 27.42 5.72 11.82
C VAL A 13 27.08 7.12 12.34
N GLY A 14 28.10 7.83 12.82
CA GLY A 14 27.96 9.19 13.28
C GLY A 14 27.78 10.18 12.14
N GLY A 15 27.22 11.34 12.44
CA GLY A 15 27.07 12.43 11.49
C GLY A 15 26.45 13.66 12.13
N GLU A 16 26.05 14.62 11.30
CA GLU A 16 25.37 15.83 11.75
C GLU A 16 24.14 15.50 12.62
N LYS A 17 24.06 16.08 13.83
CA LYS A 17 22.97 15.83 14.80
C LYS A 17 22.81 14.36 15.25
N PHE A 18 23.77 13.48 14.94
CA PHE A 18 23.70 12.07 15.28
C PHE A 18 25.01 11.59 15.93
N ASP A 19 25.00 11.54 17.27
CA ASP A 19 26.07 10.95 18.08
C ASP A 19 25.77 9.46 18.33
N PRO A 20 26.53 8.51 17.76
CA PRO A 20 26.25 7.08 17.87
C PRO A 20 26.18 6.57 19.31
N ALA A 21 27.00 7.12 20.22
CA ALA A 21 27.06 6.69 21.60
C ALA A 21 25.80 7.07 22.40
N LYS A 22 25.06 8.09 21.93
CA LYS A 22 23.80 8.55 22.56
C LYS A 22 22.57 8.05 21.82
N ALA A 23 22.63 7.97 20.49
CA ALA A 23 21.49 7.66 19.65
C ALA A 23 21.17 6.15 19.65
N CYS A 24 22.20 5.31 19.47
CA CYS A 24 22.00 3.87 19.43
C CYS A 24 21.98 3.25 20.81
N ASN A 25 21.13 2.24 20.96
CA ASN A 25 20.87 1.58 22.23
C ASN A 25 20.35 0.16 21.97
N ARG A 26 19.72 -0.46 22.97
CA ARG A 26 19.16 -1.81 22.84
C ARG A 26 17.92 -1.86 21.93
N LYS A 27 17.31 -0.73 21.57
CA LYS A 27 16.17 -0.66 20.66
C LYS A 27 16.62 -0.34 19.24
N LEU A 28 17.27 0.82 19.05
CA LEU A 28 17.92 1.23 17.81
C LEU A 28 19.35 0.68 17.81
N ILE A 29 19.57 -0.47 17.17
CA ILE A 29 20.82 -1.22 17.24
C ILE A 29 21.79 -0.90 16.08
N GLY A 30 21.29 -0.23 15.04
CA GLY A 30 22.07 0.17 13.86
C GLY A 30 21.45 1.39 13.20
N ALA A 31 22.30 2.25 12.64
CA ALA A 31 21.86 3.44 11.92
C ALA A 31 22.92 3.85 10.89
N ARG A 32 22.54 3.89 9.62
CA ARG A 32 23.37 4.24 8.47
C ARG A 32 22.62 5.17 7.52
N TYR A 33 23.35 5.83 6.63
CA TYR A 33 22.78 6.67 5.58
C TYR A 33 23.62 6.55 4.29
N TYR A 34 22.99 6.78 3.15
CA TYR A 34 23.57 6.65 1.81
C TYR A 34 23.13 7.85 1.00
N LEU A 35 24.09 8.62 0.47
CA LEU A 35 23.84 9.95 -0.09
C LEU A 35 24.53 10.16 -1.46
N GLU A 36 25.50 9.33 -1.81
CA GLU A 36 26.35 9.55 -2.98
C GLU A 36 25.56 9.52 -4.29
N GLY A 37 24.59 8.60 -4.40
CA GLY A 37 23.74 8.49 -5.58
C GLY A 37 22.83 9.71 -5.74
N PHE A 38 22.26 10.20 -4.65
CA PHE A 38 21.46 11.41 -4.62
C PHE A 38 22.27 12.63 -5.04
N GLU A 39 23.45 12.85 -4.45
CA GLU A 39 24.24 14.06 -4.74
C GLU A 39 24.79 14.09 -6.16
N ARG A 40 25.10 12.92 -6.72
CA ARG A 40 25.50 12.80 -8.12
C ARG A 40 24.38 13.20 -9.09
N ARG A 41 23.12 12.98 -8.73
CA ARG A 41 21.97 13.24 -9.59
C ARG A 41 21.33 14.62 -9.37
N TYR A 42 21.22 15.05 -8.13
CA TYR A 42 20.46 16.24 -7.73
C TYR A 42 21.35 17.37 -7.18
N GLY A 43 22.66 17.14 -7.06
CA GLY A 43 23.58 18.07 -6.42
C GLY A 43 23.56 17.95 -4.89
N PRO A 44 24.33 18.79 -4.17
CA PRO A 44 24.45 18.71 -2.73
C PRO A 44 23.10 18.93 -2.03
N ILE A 45 22.89 18.25 -0.90
CA ILE A 45 21.69 18.46 -0.08
C ILE A 45 21.52 19.92 0.32
N ASN A 46 20.28 20.41 0.33
CA ASN A 46 19.98 21.76 0.81
C ASN A 46 20.16 21.82 2.33
N ARG A 47 20.99 22.78 2.80
CA ARG A 47 21.31 22.94 4.23
C ARG A 47 20.76 24.23 4.85
N THR A 48 20.24 25.15 4.03
CA THR A 48 19.92 26.53 4.45
C THR A 48 18.41 26.79 4.53
N GLY A 49 17.61 26.23 3.63
CA GLY A 49 16.16 26.44 3.58
C GLY A 49 15.34 25.32 4.22
N TYR A 50 15.74 24.06 4.01
CA TYR A 50 15.06 22.86 4.51
C TYR A 50 16.13 21.98 5.12
N LYS A 51 16.13 21.89 6.45
CA LYS A 51 17.24 21.24 7.16
C LYS A 51 17.29 19.77 6.77
N GLU A 52 18.28 19.38 5.98
CA GLU A 52 18.73 18.00 5.92
C GLU A 52 20.12 17.85 6.52
N TYR A 53 20.42 16.63 6.98
CA TYR A 53 21.65 16.33 7.71
C TYR A 53 22.35 15.12 7.10
N ARG A 54 23.66 15.23 6.86
CA ARG A 54 24.53 14.11 6.47
C ARG A 54 24.74 13.17 7.65
N SER A 55 23.67 12.44 7.98
CA SER A 55 23.62 11.47 9.05
C SER A 55 22.36 10.61 8.91
N PRO A 56 22.21 9.56 9.75
CA PRO A 56 20.96 8.81 9.84
C PRO A 56 19.80 9.61 10.48
N TYR A 57 20.00 10.87 10.90
CA TYR A 57 18.96 11.68 11.52
C TYR A 57 17.82 11.94 10.52
N ASP A 58 16.59 11.76 10.98
CA ASP A 58 15.38 12.02 10.20
C ASP A 58 14.93 13.47 10.37
N ALA A 59 15.07 14.26 9.31
CA ALA A 59 14.66 15.66 9.31
C ALA A 59 13.25 15.90 8.77
N VAL A 60 12.65 14.89 8.11
CA VAL A 60 11.34 14.99 7.43
C VAL A 60 10.23 14.35 8.26
N GLY A 61 10.54 13.31 9.05
CA GLY A 61 9.64 12.64 9.98
C GLY A 61 9.03 11.35 9.47
N HIS A 62 9.00 11.12 8.15
CA HIS A 62 8.42 9.92 7.54
C HIS A 62 9.10 8.61 8.02
N GLY A 63 10.43 8.61 8.12
CA GLY A 63 11.19 7.46 8.62
C GLY A 63 10.90 7.16 10.10
N THR A 64 10.79 8.20 10.93
CA THR A 64 10.44 8.08 12.35
C THR A 64 9.01 7.54 12.53
N HIS A 65 8.07 8.03 11.73
CA HIS A 65 6.67 7.62 11.76
C HIS A 65 6.51 6.15 11.37
N THR A 66 7.12 5.74 10.25
CA THR A 66 7.06 4.36 9.76
C THR A 66 7.77 3.38 10.69
N ALA A 67 8.97 3.72 11.17
CA ALA A 67 9.72 2.86 12.10
C ALA A 67 8.99 2.65 13.44
N SER A 68 8.37 3.71 13.97
CA SER A 68 7.57 3.60 15.21
C SER A 68 6.25 2.87 15.01
N THR A 69 5.65 2.93 13.81
CA THR A 69 4.49 2.10 13.45
C THR A 69 4.86 0.61 13.37
N ALA A 70 6.03 0.27 12.83
CA ALA A 70 6.45 -1.14 12.73
C ALA A 70 6.85 -1.72 14.08
N VAL A 71 7.74 -1.01 14.80
CA VAL A 71 8.41 -1.56 15.97
C VAL A 71 8.48 -0.56 17.13
N GLY A 72 7.70 0.51 17.17
CA GLY A 72 7.74 1.48 18.28
C GLY A 72 7.53 0.83 19.65
N SER A 73 8.35 1.19 20.64
CA SER A 73 8.12 0.80 22.03
C SER A 73 6.80 1.40 22.54
N ALA A 74 6.18 0.77 23.54
CA ALA A 74 4.94 1.29 24.11
C ALA A 74 5.18 2.62 24.85
N VAL A 75 4.42 3.65 24.48
CA VAL A 75 4.47 4.99 25.10
C VAL A 75 3.05 5.40 25.51
N ARG A 76 2.85 5.61 26.81
CA ARG A 76 1.57 6.09 27.37
C ARG A 76 1.40 7.60 27.13
N GLY A 77 0.16 8.05 26.99
CA GLY A 77 -0.16 9.47 26.82
C GLY A 77 0.18 10.02 25.42
N ALA A 78 0.43 9.15 24.45
CA ALA A 78 0.66 9.55 23.07
C ALA A 78 -0.61 10.20 22.50
N ASN A 79 -0.46 11.37 21.87
CA ASN A 79 -1.55 12.14 21.27
C ASN A 79 -0.96 13.20 20.32
N PHE A 80 -1.76 13.63 19.35
CA PHE A 80 -1.50 14.82 18.55
C PHE A 80 -2.45 15.94 19.02
N LEU A 81 -1.97 16.88 19.82
CA LEU A 81 -2.77 18.01 20.33
C LEU A 81 -4.10 17.59 21.00
N GLY A 82 -4.08 16.48 21.74
CA GLY A 82 -5.24 15.86 22.38
C GLY A 82 -5.95 14.79 21.54
N PHE A 83 -5.75 14.79 20.22
CA PHE A 83 -6.35 13.79 19.33
C PHE A 83 -5.65 12.43 19.42
N GLY A 84 -6.43 11.35 19.34
CA GLY A 84 -5.93 9.98 19.37
C GLY A 84 -5.26 9.59 20.68
N GLN A 85 -5.63 10.24 21.79
CA GLN A 85 -4.99 10.03 23.08
C GLN A 85 -5.04 8.56 23.51
N GLY A 86 -3.88 7.99 23.82
CA GLY A 86 -3.79 6.60 24.25
C GLY A 86 -2.36 6.12 24.51
N THR A 87 -2.17 4.81 24.33
CA THR A 87 -0.83 4.20 24.35
C THR A 87 -0.43 3.83 22.93
N ALA A 88 0.54 4.55 22.38
CA ALA A 88 1.10 4.21 21.07
C ALA A 88 2.13 3.09 21.20
N ARG A 89 2.16 2.18 20.22
CA ARG A 89 3.11 1.07 20.12
C ARG A 89 3.14 0.57 18.67
N GLY A 90 4.27 0.06 18.22
CA GLY A 90 4.35 -0.56 16.90
C GLY A 90 3.74 -1.97 16.86
N GLY A 91 3.69 -2.57 15.67
CA GLY A 91 3.27 -3.96 15.49
C GLY A 91 4.09 -4.96 16.32
N ALA A 92 5.42 -4.80 16.36
CA ALA A 92 6.32 -5.59 17.19
C ALA A 92 7.15 -4.71 18.17
N PRO A 93 6.58 -4.30 19.33
CA PRO A 93 7.22 -3.32 20.23
C PRO A 93 8.57 -3.77 20.80
N ARG A 94 8.84 -5.08 20.81
CA ARG A 94 10.09 -5.68 21.34
C ARG A 94 11.11 -6.05 20.27
N ALA A 95 10.78 -5.91 18.99
CA ALA A 95 11.75 -6.10 17.91
C ALA A 95 12.87 -5.05 17.98
N ARG A 96 14.03 -5.33 17.40
CA ARG A 96 15.12 -4.35 17.29
C ARG A 96 14.91 -3.53 16.01
N LEU A 97 15.42 -2.31 15.99
CA LEU A 97 15.36 -1.41 14.84
C LEU A 97 16.77 -1.16 14.30
N ALA A 98 16.92 -1.26 12.99
CA ALA A 98 18.07 -0.78 12.26
C ALA A 98 17.58 0.18 11.17
N VAL A 99 18.22 1.35 11.07
CA VAL A 99 17.84 2.40 10.12
C VAL A 99 18.85 2.50 8.99
N TYR A 100 18.35 2.51 7.76
CA TYR A 100 19.13 2.70 6.54
C TYR A 100 18.52 3.86 5.75
N LYS A 101 19.01 5.07 5.95
CA LYS A 101 18.49 6.27 5.29
C LYS A 101 19.02 6.36 3.86
N ALA A 102 18.16 6.06 2.88
CA ALA A 102 18.47 6.15 1.44
C ALA A 102 17.61 7.20 0.70
N CYS A 103 16.72 7.89 1.41
CA CYS A 103 15.83 8.90 0.86
C CYS A 103 16.14 10.26 1.48
N TRP A 104 16.12 11.30 0.65
CA TRP A 104 16.53 12.65 0.99
C TRP A 104 15.49 13.65 0.53
N ASN A 105 15.38 14.76 1.25
CA ASN A 105 14.46 15.83 0.89
C ASN A 105 14.91 16.54 -0.40
N TYR A 106 14.04 16.59 -1.40
CA TYR A 106 14.18 17.36 -2.63
C TYR A 106 12.85 18.05 -2.95
N GLY A 107 12.80 19.38 -2.83
CA GLY A 107 11.59 20.15 -3.13
C GLY A 107 10.35 19.75 -2.31
N TYR A 108 10.51 19.55 -1.00
CA TYR A 108 9.46 19.08 -0.06
C TYR A 108 9.02 17.62 -0.24
N THR A 109 9.69 16.87 -1.11
CA THR A 109 9.38 15.45 -1.35
C THR A 109 10.57 14.58 -0.97
N GLY A 110 10.32 13.38 -0.45
CA GLY A 110 11.36 12.40 -0.20
C GLY A 110 11.73 11.69 -1.51
N VAL A 111 12.98 11.80 -1.94
CA VAL A 111 13.52 11.16 -3.14
C VAL A 111 14.60 10.16 -2.75
N CYS A 112 14.46 8.93 -3.22
CA CYS A 112 15.41 7.85 -2.99
C CYS A 112 16.13 7.54 -4.31
N SER A 113 17.47 7.62 -4.33
CA SER A 113 18.23 7.28 -5.54
C SER A 113 18.40 5.77 -5.65
N GLU A 114 18.38 5.22 -6.88
CA GLU A 114 18.56 3.78 -7.10
C GLU A 114 19.86 3.24 -6.49
N ALA A 115 20.96 4.00 -6.63
CA ALA A 115 22.26 3.60 -6.10
C ALA A 115 22.27 3.57 -4.57
N ASP A 116 21.68 4.57 -3.91
CA ASP A 116 21.60 4.63 -2.45
C ASP A 116 20.67 3.55 -1.88
N VAL A 117 19.57 3.24 -2.57
CA VAL A 117 18.66 2.15 -2.20
C VAL A 117 19.37 0.80 -2.31
N LEU A 118 20.09 0.55 -3.40
CA LEU A 118 20.82 -0.72 -3.56
C LEU A 118 21.94 -0.88 -2.52
N ALA A 119 22.68 0.19 -2.22
CA ALA A 119 23.71 0.20 -1.18
C ALA A 119 23.12 -0.05 0.22
N ALA A 120 21.94 0.50 0.50
CA ALA A 120 21.21 0.23 1.73
C ALA A 120 20.80 -1.24 1.85
N PHE A 121 20.32 -1.86 0.76
CA PHE A 121 20.01 -3.29 0.74
C PHE A 121 21.23 -4.17 1.01
N ASP A 122 22.34 -3.92 0.31
CA ASP A 122 23.56 -4.72 0.45
C ASP A 122 24.05 -4.76 1.91
N GLU A 123 24.10 -3.59 2.55
CA GLU A 123 24.51 -3.47 3.96
C GLU A 123 23.46 -4.01 4.92
N ALA A 124 22.16 -3.83 4.68
CA ALA A 124 21.12 -4.41 5.52
C ALA A 124 21.20 -5.95 5.54
N LEU A 125 21.38 -6.56 4.36
CA LEU A 125 21.54 -8.00 4.22
C LEU A 125 22.88 -8.50 4.77
N GLY A 126 23.95 -7.71 4.68
CA GLY A 126 25.23 -8.00 5.30
C GLY A 126 25.20 -7.91 6.83
N ASP A 127 24.42 -6.97 7.36
CA ASP A 127 24.26 -6.72 8.81
C ASP A 127 23.40 -7.79 9.51
N GLY A 128 22.60 -8.55 8.74
CA GLY A 128 21.79 -9.67 9.22
C GLY A 128 20.39 -9.27 9.70
N VAL A 129 19.69 -8.40 8.97
CA VAL A 129 18.28 -8.06 9.24
C VAL A 129 17.33 -9.22 8.92
N ASP A 130 16.22 -9.35 9.66
CA ASP A 130 15.20 -10.40 9.42
C ASP A 130 14.06 -9.94 8.49
N VAL A 131 13.74 -8.65 8.52
CA VAL A 131 12.60 -8.03 7.82
C VAL A 131 13.01 -6.64 7.36
N ILE A 132 12.67 -6.28 6.12
CA ILE A 132 12.87 -4.93 5.58
C ILE A 132 11.50 -4.31 5.29
N SER A 133 11.28 -3.11 5.83
CA SER A 133 10.07 -2.30 5.61
C SER A 133 10.42 -1.12 4.70
N GLY A 134 9.90 -1.13 3.47
CA GLY A 134 10.15 -0.13 2.45
C GLY A 134 8.90 0.67 2.13
N SER A 135 8.74 1.85 2.73
CA SER A 135 7.60 2.74 2.49
C SER A 135 7.87 3.77 1.38
N PHE A 136 8.42 3.30 0.26
CA PHE A 136 8.75 4.10 -0.92
C PHE A 136 8.42 3.30 -2.19
N GLY A 137 8.31 3.98 -3.32
CA GLY A 137 7.96 3.40 -4.61
C GLY A 137 8.04 4.44 -5.73
N LEU A 138 7.84 4.00 -6.96
CA LEU A 138 7.78 4.86 -8.13
C LEU A 138 6.44 4.67 -8.82
N LYS A 139 5.76 5.77 -9.11
CA LYS A 139 4.57 5.76 -9.95
C LYS A 139 4.87 5.16 -11.34
N PRO A 140 3.91 4.47 -11.98
CA PRO A 140 4.08 4.02 -13.36
C PRO A 140 4.47 5.15 -14.35
N PRO A 141 5.21 4.86 -15.43
CA PRO A 141 5.62 3.53 -15.89
C PRO A 141 6.71 2.88 -15.03
N LEU A 142 6.51 1.61 -14.68
CA LEU A 142 7.45 0.85 -13.85
C LEU A 142 8.63 0.35 -14.69
N LYS A 143 9.80 0.24 -14.04
CA LYS A 143 10.98 -0.38 -14.65
C LYS A 143 10.83 -1.90 -14.68
N LEU A 144 11.54 -2.53 -15.61
CA LEU A 144 11.79 -3.97 -15.57
C LEU A 144 12.63 -4.32 -14.32
N PHE A 145 12.42 -5.50 -13.75
CA PHE A 145 13.00 -5.88 -12.45
C PHE A 145 14.53 -5.78 -12.44
N PHE A 146 15.21 -6.19 -13.51
CA PHE A 146 16.68 -6.12 -13.61
C PHE A 146 17.24 -4.68 -13.75
N ARG A 147 16.37 -3.66 -13.86
CA ARG A 147 16.73 -2.24 -13.93
C ARG A 147 16.30 -1.45 -12.68
N SER A 148 15.76 -2.13 -11.68
CA SER A 148 15.22 -1.54 -10.46
C SER A 148 16.03 -2.02 -9.27
N ALA A 149 16.69 -1.10 -8.58
CA ALA A 149 17.48 -1.37 -7.39
C ALA A 149 16.62 -2.00 -6.27
N SER A 150 15.37 -1.56 -6.15
CA SER A 150 14.39 -2.12 -5.21
C SER A 150 14.09 -3.59 -5.52
N ASP A 151 13.90 -3.91 -6.79
CA ASP A 151 13.56 -5.28 -7.21
C ASP A 151 14.76 -6.22 -7.09
N ILE A 152 15.97 -5.74 -7.44
CA ILE A 152 17.24 -6.47 -7.25
C ILE A 152 17.51 -6.70 -5.76
N GLY A 153 17.49 -5.63 -4.95
CA GLY A 153 17.75 -5.72 -3.51
C GLY A 153 16.74 -6.61 -2.78
N SER A 154 15.46 -6.53 -3.15
CA SER A 154 14.42 -7.40 -2.57
C SER A 154 14.51 -8.85 -3.05
N PHE A 155 15.01 -9.12 -4.27
CA PHE A 155 15.28 -10.49 -4.72
C PHE A 155 16.40 -11.11 -3.87
N HIS A 156 17.48 -10.35 -3.64
CA HIS A 156 18.58 -10.77 -2.77
C HIS A 156 18.12 -11.01 -1.33
N ALA A 157 17.22 -10.15 -0.82
CA ALA A 157 16.61 -10.31 0.49
C ALA A 157 15.85 -11.65 0.58
N MET A 158 15.01 -11.93 -0.42
CA MET A 158 14.26 -13.19 -0.50
C MET A 158 15.18 -14.41 -0.51
N GLN A 159 16.26 -14.40 -1.31
CA GLN A 159 17.23 -15.50 -1.36
C GLN A 159 17.92 -15.74 -0.01
N ARG A 160 18.10 -14.70 0.79
CA ARG A 160 18.70 -14.77 2.13
C ARG A 160 17.66 -15.01 3.24
N GLY A 161 16.40 -15.30 2.89
CA GLY A 161 15.34 -15.56 3.86
C GLY A 161 14.83 -14.32 4.59
N VAL A 162 15.15 -13.11 4.11
CA VAL A 162 14.72 -11.82 4.64
C VAL A 162 13.42 -11.40 3.95
N THR A 163 12.39 -11.10 4.73
CA THR A 163 11.09 -10.73 4.15
C THR A 163 11.05 -9.24 3.81
N MET A 164 10.72 -8.93 2.56
CA MET A 164 10.53 -7.56 2.08
C MET A 164 9.06 -7.17 2.08
N VAL A 165 8.72 -6.07 2.76
CA VAL A 165 7.38 -5.47 2.78
C VAL A 165 7.44 -4.08 2.18
N TYR A 166 6.61 -3.83 1.18
CA TYR A 166 6.48 -2.57 0.46
C TYR A 166 5.08 -1.97 0.57
N SER A 167 5.00 -0.64 0.49
CA SER A 167 3.74 0.07 0.24
C SER A 167 3.27 -0.12 -1.21
N ALA A 168 1.96 -0.28 -1.44
CA ALA A 168 1.42 -0.47 -2.79
C ALA A 168 1.46 0.79 -3.68
N GLY A 169 1.55 1.99 -3.08
CA GLY A 169 1.51 3.27 -3.79
C GLY A 169 0.28 4.11 -3.44
N ASN A 170 0.32 5.41 -3.76
CA ASN A 170 -0.73 6.37 -3.41
C ASN A 170 -1.36 7.04 -4.64
N ASN A 171 -1.42 6.34 -5.77
CA ASN A 171 -1.92 6.87 -7.04
C ASN A 171 -3.29 6.31 -7.47
N GLY A 172 -3.99 5.57 -6.61
CA GLY A 172 -5.35 5.12 -6.88
C GLY A 172 -6.36 6.29 -7.03
N PRO A 173 -7.62 6.00 -7.39
CA PRO A 173 -8.25 4.68 -7.41
C PRO A 173 -8.24 3.98 -8.77
N ASP A 174 -7.61 4.56 -9.79
CA ASP A 174 -7.62 3.96 -11.13
C ASP A 174 -6.84 2.63 -11.16
N PRO A 175 -7.28 1.63 -11.97
CA PRO A 175 -6.58 0.36 -12.13
C PRO A 175 -5.15 0.52 -12.66
N CYS A 176 -4.32 -0.50 -12.45
CA CYS A 176 -2.94 -0.59 -12.97
C CYS A 176 -1.94 0.45 -12.41
N LEU A 177 -2.21 1.01 -11.23
CA LEU A 177 -1.37 2.04 -10.59
C LEU A 177 -0.54 1.55 -9.40
N VAL A 178 -0.58 0.25 -9.09
CA VAL A 178 0.26 -0.37 -8.06
C VAL A 178 1.75 -0.29 -8.43
N GLU A 179 2.57 0.14 -7.47
CA GLU A 179 3.98 0.52 -7.70
C GLU A 179 4.96 -0.63 -7.42
N ASN A 180 4.90 -1.21 -6.22
CA ASN A 180 5.81 -2.29 -5.80
C ASN A 180 5.19 -3.65 -6.08
N VAL A 181 5.59 -4.26 -7.19
CA VAL A 181 4.89 -5.42 -7.78
C VAL A 181 5.73 -6.70 -7.89
N ALA A 182 6.99 -6.69 -7.45
CA ALA A 182 7.83 -7.87 -7.44
C ALA A 182 7.17 -9.07 -6.72
N PRO A 183 7.05 -10.25 -7.36
CA PRO A 183 6.41 -11.43 -6.77
C PRO A 183 7.11 -12.00 -5.52
N TRP A 184 8.37 -11.66 -5.30
CA TRP A 184 9.14 -12.06 -4.12
C TRP A 184 9.00 -11.11 -2.93
N SER A 185 8.20 -10.05 -3.07
CA SER A 185 7.91 -9.06 -2.01
C SER A 185 6.43 -9.04 -1.64
N ILE A 186 6.11 -8.46 -0.47
CA ILE A 186 4.73 -8.23 -0.01
C ILE A 186 4.36 -6.77 -0.28
N SER A 187 3.32 -6.53 -1.07
CA SER A 187 2.79 -5.21 -1.42
C SER A 187 1.52 -4.91 -0.65
N VAL A 188 1.48 -3.78 0.05
CA VAL A 188 0.45 -3.48 1.06
C VAL A 188 -0.41 -2.28 0.66
N ALA A 189 -1.72 -2.50 0.50
CA ALA A 189 -2.73 -1.47 0.34
C ALA A 189 -3.12 -0.80 1.65
N ALA A 190 -3.63 0.42 1.56
CA ALA A 190 -4.06 1.22 2.70
C ALA A 190 -5.57 1.12 2.92
N SER A 191 -5.97 0.93 4.18
CA SER A 191 -7.36 1.01 4.60
C SER A 191 -7.60 2.12 5.63
N ILE A 192 -8.83 2.62 5.63
CA ILE A 192 -9.44 3.45 6.66
C ILE A 192 -9.83 2.55 7.84
N ILE A 193 -9.63 3.04 9.06
CA ILE A 193 -10.03 2.36 10.30
C ILE A 193 -11.29 2.98 10.90
N ASP A 194 -11.82 2.38 11.97
CA ASP A 194 -13.03 2.80 12.69
C ASP A 194 -12.89 4.10 13.50
N ARG A 195 -11.73 4.77 13.42
CA ARG A 195 -11.49 6.08 14.04
C ARG A 195 -11.82 7.21 13.08
N SER A 196 -12.54 8.21 13.58
CA SER A 196 -12.86 9.45 12.86
C SER A 196 -12.61 10.70 13.70
N PHE A 197 -12.66 11.85 13.03
CA PHE A 197 -12.49 13.18 13.66
C PHE A 197 -13.67 14.11 13.38
N PRO A 198 -14.89 13.76 13.84
CA PRO A 198 -16.08 14.57 13.61
C PRO A 198 -15.90 16.00 14.11
N THR A 199 -16.32 16.94 13.28
CA THR A 199 -16.19 18.38 13.50
C THR A 199 -17.51 19.06 13.15
N LEU A 200 -18.16 19.62 14.17
CA LEU A 200 -19.43 20.31 14.01
C LEU A 200 -19.19 21.70 13.41
N VAL A 201 -19.96 22.04 12.37
CA VAL A 201 -20.02 23.37 11.77
C VAL A 201 -21.43 23.90 11.95
N SER A 202 -21.54 25.07 12.58
CA SER A 202 -22.81 25.77 12.84
C SER A 202 -22.81 27.10 12.10
N VAL A 203 -23.87 27.39 11.36
CA VAL A 203 -24.05 28.64 10.61
C VAL A 203 -25.24 29.40 11.21
N ASP A 204 -25.06 30.70 11.45
CA ASP A 204 -26.04 31.63 12.05
C ASP A 204 -26.73 31.06 13.29
N GLY A 205 -25.92 30.75 14.31
CA GLY A 205 -26.43 30.29 15.60
C GLY A 205 -27.14 28.93 15.56
N GLY A 206 -26.85 28.10 14.55
CA GLY A 206 -27.38 26.75 14.42
C GLY A 206 -28.52 26.61 13.41
N THR A 207 -28.86 27.67 12.68
CA THR A 207 -29.86 27.66 11.59
C THR A 207 -29.52 26.58 10.55
N LEU A 208 -28.24 26.44 10.23
CA LEU A 208 -27.72 25.29 9.48
C LEU A 208 -26.61 24.63 10.32
N SER A 209 -26.72 23.32 10.52
CA SER A 209 -25.76 22.51 11.27
C SER A 209 -25.27 21.35 10.43
N LEU A 210 -23.95 21.19 10.34
CA LEU A 210 -23.28 20.23 9.47
C LEU A 210 -22.24 19.46 10.27
N LEU A 211 -22.00 18.21 9.88
CA LEU A 211 -21.00 17.36 10.49
C LEU A 211 -19.98 16.94 9.44
N GLY A 212 -18.79 17.54 9.54
CA GLY A 212 -17.64 17.18 8.72
C GLY A 212 -16.56 16.47 9.54
N GLU A 213 -15.37 16.40 8.96
CA GLU A 213 -14.18 15.90 9.64
C GLU A 213 -12.98 16.84 9.48
N GLY A 214 -12.13 16.91 10.49
CA GLY A 214 -10.98 17.80 10.50
C GLY A 214 -10.15 17.67 11.78
N PHE A 215 -9.06 18.44 11.85
CA PHE A 215 -8.19 18.52 13.03
C PHE A 215 -8.27 19.92 13.68
N VAL A 216 -9.48 20.33 14.05
CA VAL A 216 -9.74 21.65 14.63
C VAL A 216 -9.54 21.60 16.14
N VAL A 217 -8.48 22.23 16.64
CA VAL A 217 -8.15 22.23 18.08
C VAL A 217 -8.98 23.24 18.87
N ASN A 218 -9.13 24.45 18.32
CA ASN A 218 -9.82 25.56 18.96
C ASN A 218 -11.04 25.97 18.13
N LYS A 219 -12.09 26.45 18.80
CA LYS A 219 -13.28 26.97 18.11
C LYS A 219 -12.87 28.12 17.17
N VAL A 220 -13.33 28.06 15.93
CA VAL A 220 -13.12 29.11 14.92
C VAL A 220 -14.44 29.84 14.69
N MET A 221 -14.37 31.17 14.61
CA MET A 221 -15.51 32.02 14.28
C MET A 221 -15.13 32.96 13.15
N GLY A 222 -16.06 33.21 12.23
CA GLY A 222 -15.87 34.15 11.14
C GLY A 222 -17.15 34.33 10.32
N SER A 223 -17.07 35.11 9.24
CA SER A 223 -18.15 35.11 8.25
C SER A 223 -17.92 34.04 7.19
N LEU A 224 -18.96 33.26 6.89
CA LEU A 224 -18.96 32.27 5.85
C LEU A 224 -19.10 32.94 4.48
N VAL A 225 -18.22 32.58 3.53
CA VAL A 225 -18.21 33.19 2.20
C VAL A 225 -17.94 32.16 1.12
N ASN A 226 -18.51 32.39 -0.06
CA ASN A 226 -18.24 31.58 -1.23
C ASN A 226 -16.85 31.92 -1.81
N ALA A 227 -16.08 30.90 -2.19
CA ALA A 227 -14.76 31.06 -2.80
C ALA A 227 -14.79 31.90 -4.10
N SER A 228 -15.91 31.93 -4.84
CA SER A 228 -16.07 32.73 -6.06
C SER A 228 -15.86 34.24 -5.86
N THR A 229 -15.99 34.73 -4.62
CA THR A 229 -15.70 36.14 -4.29
C THR A 229 -14.20 36.44 -4.31
N TYR A 230 -13.36 35.43 -4.08
CA TYR A 230 -11.91 35.55 -3.87
C TYR A 230 -11.08 34.88 -4.96
N PHE A 231 -11.70 33.99 -5.74
CA PHE A 231 -11.05 33.25 -6.81
C PHE A 231 -11.81 33.43 -8.14
N PHE A 232 -11.07 33.49 -9.25
CA PHE A 232 -11.60 33.38 -10.61
C PHE A 232 -12.06 31.93 -10.90
N GLY A 233 -12.50 31.66 -12.12
CA GLY A 233 -12.95 30.30 -12.50
C GLY A 233 -14.18 29.82 -11.74
N GLY A 234 -15.02 30.73 -11.25
CA GLY A 234 -16.21 30.37 -10.47
C GLY A 234 -15.93 29.96 -9.01
N GLY A 235 -14.70 30.11 -8.52
CA GLY A 235 -14.33 29.78 -7.13
C GLY A 235 -13.35 28.61 -6.99
N VAL A 236 -12.55 28.30 -8.01
CA VAL A 236 -11.48 27.30 -7.92
C VAL A 236 -10.44 27.80 -6.92
N CYS A 237 -10.33 27.13 -5.78
CA CYS A 237 -9.40 27.50 -4.71
C CYS A 237 -7.96 27.08 -5.06
N GLN A 238 -7.36 27.76 -6.03
CA GLN A 238 -5.96 27.58 -6.42
C GLN A 238 -5.27 28.94 -6.50
N LEU A 239 -3.97 28.96 -6.24
CA LEU A 239 -3.18 30.20 -6.23
C LEU A 239 -3.31 30.97 -7.55
N GLU A 240 -3.29 30.27 -8.68
CA GLU A 240 -3.39 30.85 -10.03
C GLU A 240 -4.72 31.58 -10.27
N TYR A 241 -5.78 31.17 -9.58
CA TYR A 241 -7.10 31.79 -9.68
C TYR A 241 -7.32 32.88 -8.63
N SER A 242 -6.34 33.17 -7.78
CA SER A 242 -6.48 34.19 -6.72
C SER A 242 -6.77 35.58 -7.30
N LYS A 243 -7.78 36.26 -6.72
CA LYS A 243 -8.07 37.69 -6.99
C LYS A 243 -7.21 38.63 -6.14
N ASN A 244 -6.24 38.11 -5.37
CA ASN A 244 -5.40 38.87 -4.43
C ASN A 244 -6.20 39.73 -3.43
N LYS A 245 -7.40 39.27 -3.07
CA LYS A 245 -8.29 39.94 -2.12
C LYS A 245 -8.16 39.29 -0.74
N SER A 246 -7.86 40.08 0.28
CA SER A 246 -7.77 39.60 1.66
C SER A 246 -9.10 38.99 2.14
N ALA A 247 -9.02 37.80 2.73
CA ALA A 247 -10.11 37.05 3.33
C ALA A 247 -10.05 37.01 4.88
N ALA A 248 -9.33 37.96 5.49
CA ALA A 248 -9.21 38.03 6.95
C ALA A 248 -10.57 38.06 7.66
N GLY A 249 -10.73 37.25 8.71
CA GLY A 249 -12.00 37.07 9.44
C GLY A 249 -13.06 36.25 8.70
N LYS A 250 -12.73 35.64 7.56
CA LYS A 250 -13.66 34.84 6.74
C LYS A 250 -13.28 33.37 6.72
N VAL A 251 -14.30 32.52 6.58
CA VAL A 251 -14.18 31.09 6.33
C VAL A 251 -14.69 30.81 4.91
N LEU A 252 -13.80 30.31 4.05
CA LEU A 252 -14.11 30.09 2.64
C LEU A 252 -14.70 28.70 2.41
N VAL A 253 -15.66 28.59 1.50
CA VAL A 253 -16.20 27.31 1.03
C VAL A 253 -15.63 27.00 -0.34
N CYS A 254 -14.81 25.96 -0.42
CA CYS A 254 -14.08 25.52 -1.60
C CYS A 254 -14.65 24.17 -2.08
N PHE A 255 -15.09 24.08 -3.33
CA PHE A 255 -15.57 22.83 -3.91
C PHE A 255 -14.50 22.18 -4.78
N SER A 256 -14.23 20.89 -4.57
CA SER A 256 -13.33 20.12 -5.43
C SER A 256 -13.89 19.92 -6.85
N SER A 257 -15.20 20.09 -7.04
CA SER A 257 -15.89 19.85 -8.30
C SER A 257 -15.83 21.02 -9.28
N LEU A 258 -15.31 22.18 -8.87
CA LEU A 258 -15.22 23.38 -9.72
C LEU A 258 -13.96 23.39 -10.60
N GLY A 259 -12.96 22.56 -10.30
CA GLY A 259 -11.72 22.47 -11.05
C GLY A 259 -10.79 21.37 -10.50
N PRO A 260 -9.65 21.10 -11.15
CA PRO A 260 -8.67 20.11 -10.69
C PRO A 260 -7.88 20.65 -9.49
N VAL A 261 -8.56 20.89 -8.36
CA VAL A 261 -7.99 21.42 -7.13
C VAL A 261 -7.82 20.31 -6.10
N THR A 262 -6.59 20.13 -5.63
CA THR A 262 -6.31 19.24 -4.49
C THR A 262 -6.59 19.97 -3.19
N ARG A 263 -6.72 19.21 -2.10
CA ARG A 263 -6.91 19.78 -0.76
C ARG A 263 -5.72 20.65 -0.36
N GLU A 264 -4.52 20.21 -0.70
CA GLU A 264 -3.25 20.88 -0.41
C GLU A 264 -3.12 22.20 -1.20
N ASP A 265 -3.48 22.18 -2.49
CA ASP A 265 -3.51 23.41 -3.30
C ASP A 265 -4.52 24.42 -2.76
N ALA A 266 -5.69 23.94 -2.33
CA ALA A 266 -6.72 24.78 -1.72
C ALA A 266 -6.27 25.39 -0.39
N GLU A 267 -5.60 24.61 0.47
CA GLU A 267 -5.03 25.15 1.70
C GLU A 267 -4.03 26.26 1.40
N LEU A 268 -3.10 26.01 0.47
CA LEU A 268 -2.07 26.98 0.10
C LEU A 268 -2.71 28.27 -0.45
N ALA A 269 -3.70 28.13 -1.35
CA ALA A 269 -4.41 29.24 -1.95
C ALA A 269 -5.17 30.08 -0.92
N VAL A 270 -5.94 29.43 -0.04
CA VAL A 270 -6.71 30.11 1.01
C VAL A 270 -5.80 30.76 2.05
N THR A 271 -4.68 30.11 2.40
CA THR A 271 -3.68 30.66 3.33
C THR A 271 -3.05 31.94 2.78
N SER A 272 -2.78 32.01 1.47
CA SER A 272 -2.25 33.22 0.82
C SER A 272 -3.16 34.44 0.97
N LEU A 273 -4.48 34.22 1.12
CA LEU A 273 -5.49 35.26 1.32
C LEU A 273 -5.70 35.63 2.79
N LYS A 274 -4.95 35.04 3.73
CA LYS A 274 -5.08 35.27 5.18
C LYS A 274 -6.49 34.93 5.72
N ALA A 275 -7.15 33.93 5.14
CA ALA A 275 -8.43 33.45 5.66
C ALA A 275 -8.29 32.90 7.09
N THR A 276 -9.40 32.84 7.82
CA THR A 276 -9.43 32.28 9.19
C THR A 276 -9.58 30.75 9.19
N GLY A 277 -10.17 30.21 8.13
CA GLY A 277 -10.35 28.78 7.92
C GLY A 277 -10.99 28.52 6.56
N PHE A 278 -11.20 27.25 6.24
CA PHE A 278 -12.00 26.87 5.08
C PHE A 278 -12.76 25.56 5.29
N ILE A 279 -13.80 25.40 4.49
CA ILE A 279 -14.57 24.18 4.34
C ILE A 279 -14.29 23.70 2.92
N PHE A 280 -13.83 22.46 2.78
CA PHE A 280 -13.57 21.84 1.48
C PHE A 280 -14.60 20.76 1.26
N VAL A 281 -15.27 20.86 0.13
CA VAL A 281 -16.40 20.03 -0.22
C VAL A 281 -15.95 19.02 -1.27
N GLU A 282 -16.09 17.74 -0.94
CA GLU A 282 -15.68 16.60 -1.77
C GLU A 282 -16.71 15.47 -1.75
N PRO A 283 -16.69 14.54 -2.72
CA PRO A 283 -17.52 13.34 -2.64
C PRO A 283 -17.25 12.52 -1.37
N LEU A 284 -18.29 11.87 -0.81
CA LEU A 284 -18.18 10.98 0.36
C LEU A 284 -17.08 9.93 0.20
N SER A 285 -16.86 9.47 -1.02
CA SER A 285 -15.86 8.46 -1.38
C SER A 285 -14.41 8.94 -1.22
N ARG A 286 -14.17 10.23 -0.95
CA ARG A 286 -12.86 10.86 -0.79
C ARG A 286 -12.65 11.46 0.61
N LEU A 287 -13.55 11.19 1.56
CA LEU A 287 -13.42 11.71 2.92
C LEU A 287 -12.25 11.04 3.65
N SER A 288 -11.20 11.83 3.87
CA SER A 288 -10.01 11.47 4.62
C SER A 288 -9.38 12.77 5.10
N PRO A 289 -9.79 13.30 6.27
CA PRO A 289 -9.24 14.56 6.76
C PRO A 289 -7.72 14.42 6.89
N TYR A 290 -7.00 15.47 6.54
CA TYR A 290 -5.55 15.54 6.67
C TYR A 290 -5.19 16.74 7.53
N LEU A 291 -3.94 16.74 7.99
CA LEU A 291 -3.43 17.73 8.90
C LEU A 291 -2.98 18.97 8.13
N THR A 292 -3.55 20.11 8.51
CA THR A 292 -3.32 21.43 7.91
C THR A 292 -2.77 22.40 8.95
N ILE A 293 -2.19 23.53 8.51
CA ILE A 293 -1.89 24.68 9.37
C ILE A 293 -3.16 25.46 9.66
N LEU A 294 -3.95 25.69 8.59
CA LEU A 294 -5.16 26.48 8.66
C LEU A 294 -6.33 25.62 9.14
N PRO A 295 -7.16 26.07 10.09
CA PRO A 295 -8.35 25.32 10.50
C PRO A 295 -9.23 24.98 9.30
N TYR A 296 -9.54 23.69 9.17
CA TYR A 296 -10.17 23.13 8.00
C TYR A 296 -11.16 22.04 8.39
N VAL A 297 -12.28 21.98 7.68
CA VAL A 297 -13.25 20.89 7.78
C VAL A 297 -13.60 20.36 6.39
N GLN A 298 -13.47 19.05 6.23
CA GLN A 298 -13.95 18.33 5.05
C GLN A 298 -15.43 17.98 5.26
N ILE A 299 -16.27 18.28 4.27
CA ILE A 299 -17.67 17.85 4.23
C ILE A 299 -18.00 17.22 2.88
N ASP A 300 -19.10 16.49 2.82
CA ASP A 300 -19.57 15.92 1.56
C ASP A 300 -20.32 16.92 0.67
N ILE A 301 -20.45 16.57 -0.61
CA ILE A 301 -21.14 17.40 -1.63
C ILE A 301 -22.58 17.76 -1.26
N LEU A 302 -23.34 16.87 -0.60
CA LEU A 302 -24.73 17.18 -0.22
C LEU A 302 -24.76 18.27 0.85
N GLN A 303 -23.92 18.14 1.87
CA GLN A 303 -23.73 19.19 2.89
C GLN A 303 -23.19 20.49 2.29
N GLY A 304 -22.25 20.40 1.34
CA GLY A 304 -21.74 21.57 0.64
C GLY A 304 -22.81 22.29 -0.18
N GLN A 305 -23.70 21.56 -0.84
CA GLN A 305 -24.84 22.15 -1.57
C GLN A 305 -25.79 22.89 -0.62
N GLN A 306 -26.03 22.37 0.59
CA GLN A 306 -26.81 23.07 1.61
C GLN A 306 -26.17 24.41 1.98
N ILE A 307 -24.84 24.44 2.19
CA ILE A 307 -24.10 25.71 2.40
C ILE A 307 -24.25 26.65 1.21
N SER A 308 -24.09 26.13 -0.01
CA SER A 308 -24.17 26.95 -1.22
C SER A 308 -25.54 27.59 -1.38
N ASN A 309 -26.61 26.84 -1.15
CA ASN A 309 -27.99 27.35 -1.17
C ASN A 309 -28.20 28.41 -0.08
N TYR A 310 -27.68 28.17 1.13
CA TYR A 310 -27.78 29.11 2.23
C TYR A 310 -27.07 30.43 1.92
N LEU A 311 -25.86 30.38 1.37
CA LEU A 311 -25.10 31.56 0.95
C LEU A 311 -25.77 32.32 -0.19
N ALA A 312 -26.46 31.63 -1.10
CA ALA A 312 -27.17 32.27 -2.21
C ALA A 312 -28.42 33.04 -1.78
N LEU A 313 -29.05 32.63 -0.67
CA LEU A 313 -30.21 33.32 -0.09
C LEU A 313 -29.80 34.46 0.86
N ALA A 314 -28.55 34.48 1.33
CA ALA A 314 -28.06 35.49 2.24
C ALA A 314 -27.75 36.82 1.51
N PRO A 315 -28.11 37.98 2.08
CA PRO A 315 -27.79 39.26 1.47
C PRO A 315 -26.27 39.50 1.47
N PRO A 316 -25.67 39.96 0.34
CA PRO A 316 -24.22 40.17 0.24
C PRO A 316 -23.64 41.16 1.28
N SER A 317 -24.47 42.08 1.78
CA SER A 317 -24.12 43.07 2.80
C SER A 317 -24.02 42.49 4.22
N ASN A 318 -24.60 41.31 4.46
CA ASN A 318 -24.58 40.66 5.77
C ASN A 318 -24.29 39.16 5.61
N PRO A 319 -23.01 38.79 5.38
CA PRO A 319 -22.63 37.39 5.19
C PRO A 319 -22.92 36.58 6.46
N PRO A 320 -23.41 35.33 6.33
CA PRO A 320 -23.68 34.46 7.47
C PRO A 320 -22.48 34.31 8.40
N THR A 321 -22.74 34.17 9.68
CA THR A 321 -21.75 33.80 10.68
C THR A 321 -21.54 32.29 10.67
N VAL A 322 -20.31 31.83 10.88
CA VAL A 322 -20.00 30.40 11.03
C VAL A 322 -19.14 30.17 12.25
N GLU A 323 -19.45 29.07 12.93
CA GLU A 323 -18.71 28.54 14.05
C GLU A 323 -18.27 27.11 13.73
N ILE A 324 -16.96 26.88 13.71
CA ILE A 324 -16.38 25.54 13.60
C ILE A 324 -15.93 25.13 14.99
N PHE A 325 -16.54 24.09 15.54
CA PHE A 325 -16.22 23.61 16.87
C PHE A 325 -14.96 22.73 16.87
N PRO A 326 -14.28 22.59 18.04
CA PRO A 326 -13.20 21.64 18.16
C PRO A 326 -13.62 20.22 17.75
N SER A 327 -12.77 19.58 16.95
CA SER A 327 -12.96 18.20 16.54
C SER A 327 -12.87 17.25 17.74
N LYS A 328 -13.40 16.05 17.60
CA LYS A 328 -13.30 15.00 18.63
C LYS A 328 -12.72 13.74 18.03
N THR A 329 -11.96 12.97 18.81
CA THR A 329 -11.62 11.60 18.40
C THR A 329 -12.78 10.67 18.76
N VAL A 330 -13.34 9.99 17.76
CA VAL A 330 -14.41 9.00 17.94
C VAL A 330 -13.95 7.66 17.37
N LEU A 331 -14.32 6.56 18.05
CA LEU A 331 -14.04 5.18 17.65
C LEU A 331 -15.36 4.45 17.33
N GLY A 332 -15.28 3.31 16.65
CA GLY A 332 -16.45 2.51 16.30
C GLY A 332 -17.26 3.06 15.11
N ARG A 333 -16.63 3.86 14.24
CA ARG A 333 -17.25 4.23 12.97
C ARG A 333 -17.44 2.98 12.11
N SER A 334 -18.64 2.83 11.57
CA SER A 334 -18.97 1.79 10.59
C SER A 334 -19.42 2.46 9.27
N PRO A 335 -19.08 1.91 8.09
CA PRO A 335 -18.26 0.71 7.90
C PRO A 335 -16.75 0.97 8.09
N ALA A 336 -16.05 -0.02 8.64
CA ALA A 336 -14.59 -0.07 8.67
C ALA A 336 -14.10 -1.54 8.68
N PRO A 337 -12.99 -1.90 8.05
CA PRO A 337 -12.16 -1.04 7.22
C PRO A 337 -12.79 -0.74 5.85
N ILE A 338 -12.28 0.30 5.19
CA ILE A 338 -12.58 0.65 3.79
C ILE A 338 -11.25 0.84 3.07
N VAL A 339 -11.03 0.28 1.87
CA VAL A 339 -9.80 0.54 1.10
C VAL A 339 -9.75 2.02 0.72
N ALA A 340 -8.67 2.70 1.07
CA ALA A 340 -8.53 4.15 0.90
C ALA A 340 -8.50 4.52 -0.59
N GLU A 341 -9.07 5.67 -0.95
CA GLU A 341 -9.24 6.09 -2.36
C GLU A 341 -7.89 6.17 -3.09
N PHE A 342 -6.91 6.86 -2.49
CA PHE A 342 -5.55 6.98 -3.01
C PHE A 342 -4.79 5.65 -3.09
N SER A 343 -5.21 4.58 -2.40
CA SER A 343 -4.44 3.33 -2.39
C SER A 343 -4.34 2.79 -3.82
N SER A 344 -3.13 2.62 -4.33
CA SER A 344 -2.92 2.16 -5.71
C SER A 344 -3.52 0.77 -5.95
N ARG A 345 -4.09 0.58 -7.15
CA ARG A 345 -4.83 -0.64 -7.53
C ARG A 345 -4.05 -1.51 -8.51
N GLY A 346 -4.30 -2.81 -8.46
CA GLY A 346 -3.87 -3.77 -9.48
C GLY A 346 -4.65 -3.64 -10.80
N PRO A 347 -4.37 -4.51 -11.78
CA PRO A 347 -3.27 -5.49 -11.81
C PRO A 347 -1.88 -4.84 -11.90
N SER A 348 -0.82 -5.64 -11.71
CA SER A 348 0.55 -5.18 -11.96
C SER A 348 0.78 -4.94 -13.46
N PRO A 349 1.37 -3.80 -13.88
CA PRO A 349 1.65 -3.54 -15.29
C PRO A 349 2.85 -4.35 -15.83
N VAL A 350 3.69 -4.94 -14.98
CA VAL A 350 4.89 -5.70 -15.39
C VAL A 350 4.85 -7.18 -15.01
N SER A 351 3.94 -7.57 -14.12
CA SER A 351 3.77 -8.95 -13.64
C SER A 351 2.28 -9.26 -13.39
N PRO A 352 1.42 -9.13 -14.40
CA PRO A 352 -0.03 -9.23 -14.23
C PRO A 352 -0.50 -10.64 -13.80
N ASP A 353 0.35 -11.67 -13.95
CA ASP A 353 0.10 -13.04 -13.48
C ASP A 353 0.14 -13.18 -11.94
N PHE A 354 0.60 -12.16 -11.22
CA PHE A 354 0.59 -12.13 -9.77
C PHE A 354 -0.39 -11.07 -9.27
N LEU A 355 -1.26 -11.45 -8.34
CA LEU A 355 -2.18 -10.53 -7.70
C LEU A 355 -1.38 -9.46 -6.94
N LYS A 356 -1.67 -8.19 -7.24
CA LYS A 356 -1.19 -7.03 -6.49
C LYS A 356 -2.34 -6.05 -6.27
N PRO A 357 -2.43 -5.37 -5.10
CA PRO A 357 -1.61 -5.58 -3.90
C PRO A 357 -1.82 -6.99 -3.30
N ASP A 358 -0.95 -7.44 -2.39
CA ASP A 358 -1.09 -8.76 -1.79
C ASP A 358 -2.10 -8.77 -0.64
N ILE A 359 -2.14 -7.67 0.13
CA ILE A 359 -2.92 -7.54 1.36
C ILE A 359 -3.20 -6.06 1.65
N ALA A 360 -4.20 -5.76 2.47
CA ALA A 360 -4.46 -4.42 2.99
C ALA A 360 -4.22 -4.33 4.50
N ALA A 361 -3.81 -3.15 4.96
CA ALA A 361 -3.62 -2.85 6.38
C ALA A 361 -3.92 -1.37 6.69
N PRO A 362 -4.09 -0.99 7.97
CA PRO A 362 -4.38 0.37 8.37
C PRO A 362 -3.38 1.39 7.81
N GLY A 363 -3.87 2.34 7.02
CA GLY A 363 -3.02 3.33 6.34
C GLY A 363 -3.56 4.76 6.37
N VAL A 364 -4.74 5.00 6.94
CA VAL A 364 -5.34 6.35 7.00
C VAL A 364 -5.35 6.88 8.42
N ASN A 365 -4.87 8.11 8.58
CA ASN A 365 -4.80 8.85 9.83
C ASN A 365 -4.16 8.02 10.95
N ILE A 366 -2.96 7.48 10.72
CA ILE A 366 -2.20 6.68 11.69
C ILE A 366 -1.37 7.60 12.58
N LEU A 367 -1.54 7.49 13.89
CA LEU A 367 -0.75 8.20 14.90
C LEU A 367 0.56 7.45 15.16
N ALA A 368 1.70 8.08 14.91
CA ALA A 368 3.01 7.51 15.25
C ALA A 368 4.02 8.61 15.65
N ALA A 369 5.22 8.20 16.06
CA ALA A 369 6.22 9.12 16.58
C ALA A 369 6.68 10.11 15.51
N TRP A 370 7.02 11.32 15.93
CA TRP A 370 7.42 12.42 15.06
C TRP A 370 8.61 13.19 15.63
N PRO A 371 9.57 13.64 14.81
CA PRO A 371 10.67 14.47 15.31
C PRO A 371 10.15 15.81 15.81
N GLN A 372 10.44 16.16 17.06
CA GLN A 372 10.00 17.42 17.68
C GLN A 372 10.54 18.68 16.97
N THR A 373 11.63 18.54 16.22
CA THR A 373 12.25 19.62 15.45
C THR A 373 11.63 19.83 14.07
N THR A 374 10.70 18.96 13.67
CA THR A 374 10.09 18.96 12.34
C THR A 374 8.62 19.34 12.47
N PRO A 375 8.15 20.39 11.78
CA PRO A 375 6.73 20.75 11.80
C PRO A 375 5.85 19.58 11.32
N PRO A 376 4.63 19.40 11.88
CA PRO A 376 3.78 18.26 11.53
C PRO A 376 3.28 18.28 10.07
N THR A 377 3.22 19.45 9.43
CA THR A 377 2.90 19.60 8.00
C THR A 377 4.14 19.62 7.10
N VAL A 378 5.34 19.49 7.66
CA VAL A 378 6.66 19.62 7.01
C VAL A 378 6.94 20.94 6.28
N VAL A 379 5.97 21.85 6.18
CA VAL A 379 6.16 23.18 5.57
C VAL A 379 6.77 24.18 6.57
N PRO A 380 7.63 25.11 6.13
CA PRO A 380 8.35 26.04 7.02
C PRO A 380 7.44 26.99 7.81
N GLU A 381 6.26 27.31 7.28
CA GLU A 381 5.30 28.23 7.88
C GLU A 381 4.69 27.66 9.17
N ASP A 382 4.61 26.33 9.28
CA ASP A 382 4.12 25.68 10.47
C ASP A 382 5.17 25.73 11.59
N LYS A 383 4.80 26.36 12.71
CA LYS A 383 5.65 26.51 13.89
C LYS A 383 5.31 25.53 15.01
N ARG A 384 4.33 24.63 14.81
CA ARG A 384 3.94 23.64 15.81
C ARG A 384 5.07 22.63 16.03
N MET A 385 5.27 22.27 17.28
CA MET A 385 6.19 21.20 17.69
C MET A 385 5.37 20.09 18.32
N VAL A 386 5.45 18.88 17.76
CA VAL A 386 4.72 17.71 18.24
C VAL A 386 5.64 16.50 18.31
N SER A 387 5.32 15.56 19.20
CA SER A 387 6.07 14.29 19.32
C SER A 387 5.37 13.11 18.64
N TRP A 388 4.12 13.32 18.23
CA TRP A 388 3.26 12.36 17.58
C TRP A 388 2.54 13.05 16.45
N ASN A 389 2.38 12.39 15.31
CA ASN A 389 1.74 12.97 14.14
C ASN A 389 0.80 11.96 13.48
N PHE A 390 -0.27 12.47 12.86
CA PHE A 390 -1.14 11.68 12.01
C PHE A 390 -0.65 11.75 10.58
N LEU A 391 -0.37 10.60 9.98
CA LEU A 391 -0.09 10.50 8.54
C LEU A 391 -1.01 9.48 7.87
N THR A 392 -1.19 9.69 6.57
CA THR A 392 -2.04 8.89 5.69
C THR A 392 -1.22 8.46 4.48
N GLY A 393 -1.35 7.19 4.09
CA GLY A 393 -0.65 6.62 2.94
C GLY A 393 -0.46 5.12 3.07
N THR A 394 -0.21 4.45 1.94
CA THR A 394 0.28 3.06 1.96
C THR A 394 1.61 2.93 2.69
N SER A 395 2.39 4.02 2.78
CA SER A 395 3.56 4.15 3.64
C SER A 395 3.30 3.84 5.11
N MET A 396 2.07 4.03 5.63
CA MET A 396 1.69 3.71 7.02
C MET A 396 1.12 2.29 7.14
N SER A 397 0.54 1.76 6.07
CA SER A 397 0.08 0.36 6.02
C SER A 397 1.22 -0.66 5.95
N CYS A 398 2.26 -0.36 5.16
CA CYS A 398 3.48 -1.18 5.04
C CYS A 398 4.11 -1.55 6.40
N PRO A 399 4.42 -0.60 7.32
CA PRO A 399 5.03 -0.92 8.60
C PRO A 399 4.12 -1.69 9.55
N HIS A 400 2.78 -1.60 9.43
CA HIS A 400 1.89 -2.49 10.19
C HIS A 400 2.14 -3.95 9.81
N VAL A 401 2.21 -4.25 8.50
CA VAL A 401 2.49 -5.60 8.00
C VAL A 401 3.92 -6.02 8.37
N ALA A 402 4.92 -5.14 8.23
CA ALA A 402 6.30 -5.44 8.62
C ALA A 402 6.43 -5.78 10.11
N GLY A 403 5.68 -5.09 10.99
CA GLY A 403 5.61 -5.41 12.40
C GLY A 403 5.03 -6.81 12.66
N VAL A 404 3.97 -7.20 11.93
CA VAL A 404 3.39 -8.55 12.02
C VAL A 404 4.35 -9.60 11.48
N VAL A 405 5.04 -9.33 10.37
CA VAL A 405 6.09 -10.20 9.82
C VAL A 405 7.20 -10.44 10.84
N ALA A 406 7.62 -9.41 11.60
CA ALA A 406 8.60 -9.58 12.67
C ALA A 406 8.10 -10.49 13.82
N LEU A 407 6.80 -10.44 14.15
CA LEU A 407 6.20 -11.36 15.12
C LEU A 407 6.14 -12.80 14.58
N LEU A 408 5.74 -12.97 13.32
CA LEU A 408 5.70 -14.26 12.64
C LEU A 408 7.09 -14.88 12.59
N LYS A 409 8.11 -14.12 12.19
CA LYS A 409 9.50 -14.60 12.16
C LYS A 409 10.05 -14.92 13.56
N SER A 410 9.58 -14.23 14.60
CA SER A 410 9.93 -14.56 15.99
C SER A 410 9.28 -15.87 16.46
N ALA A 411 8.09 -16.19 15.99
CA ALA A 411 7.36 -17.40 16.38
C ALA A 411 7.70 -18.61 15.50
N HIS A 412 8.04 -18.35 14.24
CA HIS A 412 8.39 -19.34 13.22
C HIS A 412 9.70 -18.93 12.52
N PRO A 413 10.87 -19.11 13.20
CA PRO A 413 12.15 -18.60 12.70
C PRO A 413 12.60 -19.21 11.36
N ASP A 414 12.16 -20.42 11.08
CA ASP A 414 12.46 -21.23 9.89
C ASP A 414 11.57 -20.90 8.68
N TRP A 415 10.49 -20.15 8.85
CA TRP A 415 9.60 -19.81 7.74
C TRP A 415 10.30 -18.92 6.70
N SER A 416 10.17 -19.32 5.43
CA SER A 416 10.64 -18.55 4.28
C SER A 416 9.79 -17.27 4.09
N PRO A 417 10.31 -16.26 3.37
CA PRO A 417 9.50 -15.10 2.98
C PRO A 417 8.21 -15.46 2.24
N ALA A 418 8.22 -16.52 1.41
CA ALA A 418 7.05 -17.01 0.70
C ALA A 418 6.00 -17.59 1.66
N VAL A 419 6.43 -18.38 2.65
CA VAL A 419 5.56 -18.94 3.68
C VAL A 419 4.90 -17.85 4.52
N ILE A 420 5.67 -16.83 4.92
CA ILE A 420 5.15 -15.67 5.66
C ILE A 420 4.10 -14.92 4.83
N ARG A 421 4.39 -14.65 3.55
CA ARG A 421 3.41 -14.04 2.63
C ARG A 421 2.15 -14.90 2.53
N SER A 422 2.30 -16.22 2.38
CA SER A 422 1.17 -17.14 2.33
C SER A 422 0.32 -17.10 3.61
N ALA A 423 0.94 -17.13 4.79
CA ALA A 423 0.23 -17.09 6.06
C ALA A 423 -0.58 -15.79 6.20
N LEU A 424 0.00 -14.65 5.81
CA LEU A 424 -0.67 -13.36 5.82
C LEU A 424 -1.86 -13.31 4.84
N MET A 425 -1.64 -13.72 3.59
CA MET A 425 -2.67 -13.64 2.55
C MET A 425 -3.82 -14.60 2.82
N THR A 426 -3.53 -15.86 3.15
CA THR A 426 -4.56 -16.91 3.25
C THR A 426 -5.45 -16.79 4.47
N THR A 427 -5.05 -15.99 5.45
CA THR A 427 -5.79 -15.75 6.70
C THR A 427 -6.43 -14.36 6.78
N ALA A 428 -6.25 -13.54 5.74
CA ALA A 428 -6.87 -12.23 5.60
C ALA A 428 -8.41 -12.33 5.52
N TYR A 429 -9.09 -11.25 5.92
CA TYR A 429 -10.55 -11.17 5.93
C TYR A 429 -11.08 -10.06 5.01
N ASN A 430 -12.31 -10.25 4.51
CA ASN A 430 -12.92 -9.38 3.49
C ASN A 430 -14.20 -8.68 3.95
N PHE A 431 -14.51 -8.73 5.25
CA PHE A 431 -15.72 -8.16 5.82
C PHE A 431 -15.41 -6.96 6.70
N ASP A 432 -16.30 -5.97 6.70
CA ASP A 432 -16.22 -4.80 7.56
C ASP A 432 -16.91 -5.05 8.92
N THR A 433 -16.93 -4.02 9.77
CA THR A 433 -17.59 -4.04 11.09
C THR A 433 -19.10 -4.21 11.03
N ALA A 434 -19.75 -3.95 9.88
CA ALA A 434 -21.18 -4.21 9.68
C ALA A 434 -21.44 -5.66 9.25
N GLY A 435 -20.41 -6.42 8.88
CA GLY A 435 -20.52 -7.77 8.36
C GLY A 435 -20.69 -7.83 6.84
N ASP A 436 -20.65 -6.67 6.17
CA ASP A 436 -20.71 -6.56 4.72
C ASP A 436 -19.32 -6.67 4.10
N GLN A 437 -19.25 -6.79 2.77
CA GLN A 437 -17.95 -6.78 2.08
C GLN A 437 -17.27 -5.43 2.24
N ILE A 438 -15.97 -5.44 2.55
CA ILE A 438 -15.14 -4.23 2.64
C ILE A 438 -15.32 -3.42 1.35
N LEU A 439 -15.54 -2.12 1.48
CA LEU A 439 -15.72 -1.22 0.35
C LEU A 439 -14.38 -0.66 -0.16
N ALA A 440 -14.37 -0.26 -1.44
CA ALA A 440 -13.32 0.55 -2.03
C ALA A 440 -13.78 2.02 -2.12
N ALA A 441 -13.09 2.91 -1.39
CA ALA A 441 -13.26 4.35 -1.54
C ALA A 441 -12.86 4.82 -2.95
N GLY A 442 -13.31 6.01 -3.35
CA GLY A 442 -13.33 6.47 -4.75
C GLY A 442 -14.59 6.07 -5.50
N SER A 443 -14.92 4.78 -5.55
CA SER A 443 -16.08 4.23 -6.30
C SER A 443 -17.22 3.70 -5.42
N ILE A 444 -17.00 3.49 -4.12
CA ILE A 444 -17.96 2.93 -3.14
C ILE A 444 -18.53 1.57 -3.61
N LYS A 445 -17.72 0.79 -4.33
CA LYS A 445 -18.05 -0.60 -4.70
C LYS A 445 -17.49 -1.58 -3.65
N PRO A 446 -17.99 -2.82 -3.57
CA PRO A 446 -17.28 -3.89 -2.87
C PRO A 446 -15.85 -4.00 -3.40
N ALA A 447 -14.89 -4.03 -2.49
CA ALA A 447 -13.47 -4.14 -2.80
C ALA A 447 -13.21 -5.49 -3.45
N ASP A 448 -12.58 -5.46 -4.61
CA ASP A 448 -12.15 -6.66 -5.31
C ASP A 448 -10.67 -6.95 -5.01
N PRO A 449 -10.13 -8.10 -5.44
CA PRO A 449 -8.73 -8.45 -5.23
C PRO A 449 -7.71 -7.40 -5.73
N PHE A 450 -8.01 -6.61 -6.76
CA PHE A 450 -7.10 -5.55 -7.20
C PHE A 450 -7.11 -4.32 -6.28
N ASP A 451 -8.12 -4.20 -5.42
CA ASP A 451 -8.21 -3.18 -4.38
C ASP A 451 -7.52 -3.61 -3.08
N ILE A 452 -7.82 -4.83 -2.62
CA ILE A 452 -7.52 -5.28 -1.25
C ILE A 452 -6.57 -6.49 -1.20
N GLY A 453 -6.18 -7.02 -2.36
CA GLY A 453 -5.42 -8.25 -2.45
C GLY A 453 -6.19 -9.45 -1.90
N ALA A 454 -5.57 -10.19 -1.00
CA ALA A 454 -6.22 -11.28 -0.30
C ALA A 454 -7.21 -10.83 0.78
N GLY A 455 -7.20 -9.56 1.18
CA GLY A 455 -8.07 -9.01 2.22
C GLY A 455 -7.34 -8.10 3.19
N HIS A 456 -8.04 -7.72 4.26
CA HIS A 456 -7.43 -7.00 5.37
C HIS A 456 -6.69 -7.96 6.31
N ILE A 457 -5.51 -7.56 6.77
CA ILE A 457 -4.61 -8.38 7.57
C ILE A 457 -5.25 -8.88 8.87
N ASN A 458 -5.05 -10.17 9.19
CA ASN A 458 -5.40 -10.78 10.48
C ASN A 458 -4.15 -11.37 11.17
N PRO A 459 -3.49 -10.61 12.06
CA PRO A 459 -2.25 -11.07 12.68
C PRO A 459 -2.41 -12.35 13.50
N LEU A 460 -3.54 -12.52 14.20
CA LEU A 460 -3.76 -13.67 15.08
C LEU A 460 -3.95 -14.96 14.30
N ARG A 461 -4.69 -14.91 13.18
CA ARG A 461 -4.86 -16.09 12.32
C ARG A 461 -3.60 -16.42 11.54
N ALA A 462 -2.82 -15.41 11.12
CA ALA A 462 -1.56 -15.63 10.41
C ALA A 462 -0.50 -16.36 11.25
N MET A 463 -0.61 -16.32 12.59
CA MET A 463 0.28 -17.09 13.48
C MET A 463 0.11 -18.60 13.34
N ASP A 464 -1.07 -19.07 12.94
CA ASP A 464 -1.37 -20.47 12.73
C ASP A 464 -2.31 -20.63 11.51
N PRO A 465 -1.75 -20.56 10.29
CA PRO A 465 -2.55 -20.53 9.07
C PRO A 465 -3.07 -21.92 8.68
N GLY A 466 -2.63 -23.00 9.32
CA GLY A 466 -2.92 -24.38 8.91
C GLY A 466 -2.09 -24.78 7.69
N LEU A 467 -2.41 -24.28 6.49
CA LEU A 467 -1.67 -24.58 5.26
C LEU A 467 -0.99 -23.33 4.69
N VAL A 468 0.14 -23.56 4.01
CA VAL A 468 0.90 -22.50 3.32
C VAL A 468 1.32 -22.93 1.91
N TYR A 469 1.42 -21.94 1.04
CA TYR A 469 1.98 -22.03 -0.31
C TYR A 469 3.43 -21.57 -0.26
N ASP A 470 4.36 -22.52 -0.36
CA ASP A 470 5.80 -22.23 -0.35
C ASP A 470 6.32 -21.98 -1.78
N MET A 471 7.37 -21.18 -1.89
CA MET A 471 8.05 -20.90 -3.15
C MET A 471 9.55 -20.78 -2.92
N LYS A 472 10.32 -21.32 -3.85
CA LYS A 472 11.79 -21.29 -3.86
C LYS A 472 12.30 -20.27 -4.86
N THR A 473 13.59 -19.95 -4.77
CA THR A 473 14.26 -19.08 -5.76
C THR A 473 14.08 -19.57 -7.19
N SER A 474 14.11 -20.89 -7.41
CA SER A 474 13.89 -21.50 -8.73
C SER A 474 12.52 -21.14 -9.34
N ASP A 475 11.47 -21.02 -8.53
CA ASP A 475 10.13 -20.66 -9.02
C ASP A 475 10.10 -19.23 -9.56
N TYR A 476 10.81 -18.31 -8.87
CA TYR A 476 10.97 -16.94 -9.34
C TYR A 476 11.85 -16.84 -10.58
N VAL A 477 12.88 -17.68 -10.71
CA VAL A 477 13.68 -17.76 -11.94
C VAL A 477 12.83 -18.24 -13.11
N ILE A 478 11.99 -19.28 -12.93
CA ILE A 478 11.05 -19.74 -13.95
C ILE A 478 10.12 -18.61 -14.39
N PHE A 479 9.59 -17.83 -13.45
CA PHE A 479 8.82 -16.62 -13.77
C PHE A 479 9.60 -15.65 -14.67
N LEU A 480 10.84 -15.30 -14.28
CA LEU A 480 11.68 -14.38 -15.06
C LEU A 480 11.94 -14.91 -16.47
N CYS A 481 12.15 -16.22 -16.62
CA CYS A 481 12.28 -16.87 -17.93
C CYS A 481 11.00 -16.74 -18.77
N ASN A 482 9.84 -17.00 -18.16
CA ASN A 482 8.53 -16.95 -18.85
C ASN A 482 8.18 -15.55 -19.36
N ILE A 483 8.63 -14.49 -18.69
CA ILE A 483 8.46 -13.10 -19.16
C ILE A 483 9.55 -12.66 -20.15
N GLY A 484 10.38 -13.59 -20.62
CA GLY A 484 11.36 -13.36 -21.69
C GLY A 484 12.70 -12.79 -21.24
N TYR A 485 13.04 -12.86 -19.94
CA TYR A 485 14.34 -12.35 -19.50
C TYR A 485 15.48 -13.25 -19.98
N THR A 486 16.55 -12.63 -20.47
CA THR A 486 17.74 -13.35 -20.92
C THR A 486 18.57 -13.86 -19.75
N ARG A 487 19.47 -14.81 -20.03
CA ARG A 487 20.46 -15.31 -19.05
C ARG A 487 21.19 -14.18 -18.35
N ASP A 488 21.65 -13.17 -19.09
CA ASP A 488 22.43 -12.08 -18.52
C ASP A 488 21.58 -11.11 -17.69
N GLN A 489 20.32 -10.92 -18.05
CA GLN A 489 19.37 -10.14 -17.23
C GLN A 489 19.05 -10.85 -15.92
N ILE A 490 18.87 -12.17 -15.93
CA ILE A 490 18.62 -12.96 -14.71
C ILE A 490 19.85 -12.93 -13.78
N LYS A 491 21.07 -13.00 -14.32
CA LYS A 491 22.31 -12.89 -13.53
C LYS A 491 22.45 -11.56 -12.78
N ILE A 492 21.79 -10.49 -13.23
CA ILE A 492 21.78 -9.21 -12.50
C ILE A 492 20.95 -9.32 -11.22
N LEU A 493 19.90 -10.15 -11.22
CA LEU A 493 18.96 -10.32 -10.11
C LEU A 493 19.36 -11.41 -9.12
N VAL A 494 19.97 -12.50 -9.60
CA VAL A 494 20.20 -13.71 -8.82
C VAL A 494 21.60 -13.70 -8.20
N LEU A 495 21.69 -13.81 -6.87
CA LEU A 495 22.95 -14.08 -6.20
C LEU A 495 23.43 -15.49 -6.51
N SER A 496 24.62 -15.61 -7.10
CA SER A 496 25.37 -16.86 -7.19
C SER A 496 26.10 -17.11 -5.87
N ASP A 497 25.44 -17.77 -4.92
CA ASP A 497 26.11 -18.19 -3.69
C ASP A 497 26.50 -19.67 -3.78
N SER A 498 27.79 -19.96 -3.71
CA SER A 498 28.36 -21.33 -3.85
C SER A 498 28.18 -22.20 -2.60
N THR A 499 27.54 -21.66 -1.55
CA THR A 499 27.47 -22.27 -0.22
C THR A 499 26.27 -23.19 0.02
N THR A 500 25.28 -23.22 -0.87
CA THR A 500 24.14 -24.16 -0.82
C THR A 500 24.02 -24.90 -2.15
N SER A 501 23.83 -26.23 -2.09
CA SER A 501 23.75 -27.11 -3.27
C SER A 501 22.66 -26.74 -4.29
N ASP A 502 21.64 -25.98 -3.86
CA ASP A 502 20.52 -25.50 -4.68
C ASP A 502 20.82 -24.20 -5.46
N ASN A 503 21.96 -23.53 -5.18
CA ASN A 503 22.34 -22.23 -5.73
C ASN A 503 23.45 -22.30 -6.79
N ASN A 504 23.70 -23.48 -7.37
CA ASN A 504 24.61 -23.57 -8.51
C ASN A 504 24.00 -22.77 -9.67
N MET A 505 24.72 -21.77 -10.19
CA MET A 505 24.28 -20.88 -11.27
C MET A 505 23.86 -21.69 -12.53
N ASP A 506 24.43 -22.88 -12.76
CA ASP A 506 24.04 -23.78 -13.84
C ASP A 506 22.75 -24.59 -13.57
N ASN A 507 22.28 -24.62 -12.32
CA ASN A 507 20.98 -25.16 -11.90
C ASN A 507 19.89 -24.07 -11.81
N MET A 508 20.26 -22.79 -11.67
CA MET A 508 19.37 -21.63 -11.61
C MET A 508 19.15 -20.96 -12.98
N MET A 509 19.14 -21.76 -14.05
CA MET A 509 18.98 -21.28 -15.42
C MET A 509 17.62 -21.61 -15.97
N CYS A 510 17.14 -20.81 -16.93
CA CYS A 510 15.96 -21.15 -17.71
C CYS A 510 16.12 -22.57 -18.27
N PRO A 511 15.17 -23.48 -17.99
CA PRO A 511 15.32 -24.86 -18.46
C PRO A 511 15.34 -24.88 -19.99
N THR A 512 16.22 -25.67 -20.61
CA THR A 512 16.28 -25.84 -22.08
C THR A 512 15.61 -27.16 -22.48
N GLU A 513 15.08 -27.24 -23.71
CA GLU A 513 14.47 -28.49 -24.24
C GLU A 513 15.43 -29.69 -24.21
N SER A 514 16.74 -29.45 -24.21
CA SER A 514 17.80 -30.45 -24.16
C SER A 514 18.10 -31.04 -22.77
N ASN A 515 17.44 -30.58 -21.69
CA ASN A 515 17.70 -31.09 -20.33
C ASN A 515 16.41 -31.29 -19.49
N PRO A 516 15.54 -32.26 -19.85
CA PRO A 516 14.24 -32.49 -19.23
C PRO A 516 14.28 -33.13 -17.82
N ALA A 517 15.46 -33.53 -17.32
CA ALA A 517 15.60 -34.24 -16.04
C ALA A 517 15.44 -33.37 -14.78
N ARG A 518 15.06 -32.08 -14.91
CA ARG A 518 15.08 -31.09 -13.81
C ARG A 518 13.72 -30.52 -13.41
N GLY A 519 12.61 -31.16 -13.78
CA GLY A 519 11.30 -30.91 -13.16
C GLY A 519 10.61 -29.58 -13.48
N GLY A 520 11.10 -28.83 -14.48
CA GLY A 520 10.42 -27.66 -15.02
C GLY A 520 10.75 -27.54 -16.51
N SER A 521 9.74 -27.52 -17.36
CA SER A 521 9.89 -27.09 -18.75
C SER A 521 9.77 -25.57 -18.80
N PRO A 522 10.50 -24.83 -19.66
CA PRO A 522 10.29 -23.39 -19.88
C PRO A 522 8.90 -23.07 -20.47
N SER A 523 8.02 -24.08 -20.57
CA SER A 523 6.61 -24.00 -20.97
C SER A 523 5.62 -23.98 -19.79
N GLN A 524 6.07 -23.97 -18.53
CA GLN A 524 5.15 -23.93 -17.39
C GLN A 524 4.56 -22.53 -17.22
N SER A 525 3.27 -22.38 -17.53
CA SER A 525 2.52 -21.12 -17.34
C SER A 525 2.79 -20.50 -15.95
N ASN A 526 2.98 -19.17 -15.89
CA ASN A 526 3.11 -18.40 -14.64
C ASN A 526 1.95 -18.67 -13.67
N ALA A 527 0.76 -18.98 -14.18
CA ALA A 527 -0.39 -19.34 -13.36
C ALA A 527 -0.15 -20.58 -12.49
N ASN A 528 0.77 -21.48 -12.87
CA ASN A 528 1.14 -22.68 -12.10
C ASN A 528 2.17 -22.41 -10.98
N LEU A 529 2.75 -21.22 -10.90
CA LEU A 529 3.64 -20.88 -9.80
C LEU A 529 2.86 -20.90 -8.49
N ASN A 530 3.50 -21.37 -7.43
CA ASN A 530 2.83 -21.71 -6.17
C ASN A 530 2.52 -20.48 -5.30
N TYR A 531 1.91 -19.46 -5.89
CA TYR A 531 1.48 -18.25 -5.21
C TYR A 531 0.15 -18.49 -4.46
N PRO A 532 -0.09 -17.85 -3.31
CA PRO A 532 -1.32 -18.00 -2.52
C PRO A 532 -2.57 -17.37 -3.16
N SER A 533 -2.48 -16.91 -4.40
CA SER A 533 -3.61 -16.55 -5.27
C SER A 533 -3.44 -17.19 -6.65
N ILE A 534 -4.52 -17.24 -7.43
CA ILE A 534 -4.47 -17.64 -8.83
C ILE A 534 -4.95 -16.47 -9.67
N THR A 535 -4.08 -15.96 -10.55
CA THR A 535 -4.43 -14.95 -11.54
C THR A 535 -4.25 -15.53 -12.94
N VAL A 536 -5.27 -15.40 -13.78
CA VAL A 536 -5.24 -15.79 -15.20
C VAL A 536 -5.65 -14.59 -16.04
N VAL A 537 -4.67 -13.95 -16.67
CA VAL A 537 -4.84 -12.68 -17.39
C VAL A 537 -5.53 -12.83 -18.75
N ASN A 538 -5.59 -14.06 -19.27
CA ASN A 538 -6.14 -14.36 -20.59
C ASN A 538 -6.70 -15.79 -20.66
N LEU A 539 -7.93 -15.99 -20.16
CA LEU A 539 -8.63 -17.28 -20.24
C LEU A 539 -9.44 -17.38 -21.54
N GLN A 540 -8.87 -18.06 -22.53
CA GLN A 540 -9.51 -18.31 -23.83
C GLN A 540 -10.13 -19.71 -23.94
N ARG A 541 -9.58 -20.68 -23.20
CA ARG A 541 -9.98 -22.09 -23.22
C ARG A 541 -9.85 -22.70 -21.83
N THR A 542 -10.43 -23.89 -21.65
CA THR A 542 -10.27 -24.65 -20.42
C THR A 542 -8.79 -24.79 -20.06
N THR A 543 -8.44 -24.36 -18.85
CA THR A 543 -7.07 -24.33 -18.36
C THR A 543 -7.01 -24.97 -16.99
N THR A 544 -6.05 -25.87 -16.75
CA THR A 544 -5.84 -26.50 -15.45
C THR A 544 -4.56 -25.98 -14.82
N ILE A 545 -4.67 -25.56 -13.57
CA ILE A 545 -3.63 -24.93 -12.78
C ILE A 545 -3.27 -25.84 -11.61
N THR A 546 -2.00 -25.96 -11.30
CA THR A 546 -1.52 -26.79 -10.18
C THR A 546 -1.13 -25.91 -8.99
N ARG A 547 -1.40 -26.40 -7.78
CA ARG A 547 -0.95 -25.81 -6.52
C ARG A 547 -0.46 -26.88 -5.58
N MET A 548 0.54 -26.53 -4.77
CA MET A 548 1.08 -27.37 -3.71
C MET A 548 0.95 -26.64 -2.39
N VAL A 549 0.41 -27.32 -1.38
CA VAL A 549 0.27 -26.77 -0.03
C VAL A 549 1.02 -27.64 0.96
N ARG A 550 1.67 -26.98 1.91
CA ARG A 550 2.35 -27.62 3.04
C ARG A 550 1.58 -27.33 4.32
N ASN A 551 1.38 -28.35 5.14
CA ASN A 551 0.75 -28.22 6.44
C ASN A 551 1.76 -27.73 7.49
N VAL A 552 1.44 -26.59 8.12
CA VAL A 552 2.23 -25.93 9.17
C VAL A 552 1.41 -25.68 10.44
N GLY A 553 0.20 -26.22 10.54
CA GLY A 553 -0.70 -26.00 11.67
C GLY A 553 -0.05 -26.31 13.01
N LEU A 554 -0.11 -25.39 13.97
CA LEU A 554 0.36 -25.56 15.34
C LEU A 554 -0.65 -26.43 16.09
N ILE A 555 -0.30 -27.67 16.41
CA ILE A 555 -1.23 -28.55 17.13
C ILE A 555 -0.86 -28.61 18.61
N GLY A 556 -1.82 -28.22 19.46
CA GLY A 556 -1.75 -28.13 20.93
C GLY A 556 -0.93 -29.22 21.63
N GLY A 557 -0.30 -28.79 22.73
CA GLY A 557 0.72 -29.51 23.51
C GLY A 557 0.27 -30.85 24.09
N GLY A 558 0.34 -31.90 23.26
CA GLY A 558 0.21 -33.28 23.68
C GLY A 558 1.20 -34.15 22.90
N ASN A 559 1.92 -35.01 23.64
CA ASN A 559 3.07 -35.85 23.27
C ASN A 559 2.87 -36.90 22.14
N ASN A 560 1.89 -36.75 21.25
CA ASN A 560 1.64 -37.73 20.18
C ASN A 560 2.20 -37.24 18.84
N ASN A 561 3.24 -37.94 18.36
CA ASN A 561 4.02 -37.68 17.14
C ASN A 561 3.31 -38.05 15.81
N TYR A 562 2.05 -38.47 15.83
CA TYR A 562 1.29 -38.82 14.62
C TYR A 562 -0.06 -38.12 14.62
N LYS A 563 -0.32 -37.29 13.61
CA LYS A 563 -1.57 -36.51 13.52
C LYS A 563 -2.06 -36.43 12.08
N ILE A 564 -3.36 -36.68 11.91
CA ILE A 564 -4.06 -36.59 10.63
C ILE A 564 -4.90 -35.31 10.62
N SER A 565 -4.74 -34.48 9.61
CA SER A 565 -5.62 -33.32 9.36
C SER A 565 -6.25 -33.44 7.97
N VAL A 566 -7.55 -33.15 7.90
CA VAL A 566 -8.34 -33.31 6.68
C VAL A 566 -8.96 -31.96 6.32
N TYR A 567 -8.64 -31.46 5.14
CA TYR A 567 -9.15 -30.19 4.63
C TYR A 567 -10.14 -30.44 3.50
N PHE A 568 -11.27 -29.74 3.53
CA PHE A 568 -12.31 -29.76 2.50
C PHE A 568 -12.30 -28.45 1.72
N VAL A 569 -12.51 -28.53 0.40
CA VAL A 569 -12.55 -27.35 -0.45
C VAL A 569 -13.95 -26.75 -0.56
N LYS A 570 -14.03 -25.43 -0.44
CA LYS A 570 -15.15 -24.59 -0.87
C LYS A 570 -14.66 -23.66 -1.98
N VAL A 571 -15.48 -23.45 -3.00
CA VAL A 571 -15.15 -22.61 -4.15
C VAL A 571 -16.26 -21.58 -4.36
N VAL A 572 -15.86 -20.34 -4.61
CA VAL A 572 -16.72 -19.31 -5.18
C VAL A 572 -16.17 -19.02 -6.58
N SER A 573 -16.94 -19.37 -7.59
CA SER A 573 -16.54 -19.24 -8.98
C SER A 573 -16.57 -17.77 -9.44
N PRO A 574 -15.56 -17.28 -10.19
CA PRO A 574 -15.65 -16.02 -10.91
C PRO A 574 -16.86 -16.00 -11.85
N ASN A 575 -17.47 -14.83 -12.04
CA ASN A 575 -18.64 -14.69 -12.90
C ASN A 575 -18.31 -15.13 -14.35
N GLY A 576 -19.05 -16.13 -14.85
CA GLY A 576 -18.85 -16.67 -16.20
C GLY A 576 -17.66 -17.62 -16.36
N VAL A 577 -17.14 -18.17 -15.25
CA VAL A 577 -16.09 -19.20 -15.26
C VAL A 577 -16.50 -20.33 -14.30
N ASP A 578 -16.60 -21.56 -14.80
CA ASP A 578 -16.75 -22.72 -13.90
C ASP A 578 -15.39 -23.10 -13.34
N VAL A 579 -15.34 -23.39 -12.04
CA VAL A 579 -14.11 -23.76 -11.32
C VAL A 579 -14.28 -25.15 -10.72
N VAL A 580 -13.41 -26.08 -11.13
CA VAL A 580 -13.38 -27.45 -10.63
C VAL A 580 -12.07 -27.69 -9.89
N VAL A 581 -12.13 -28.15 -8.65
CA VAL A 581 -10.95 -28.47 -7.83
C VAL A 581 -10.85 -29.98 -7.61
N TRP A 582 -9.67 -30.54 -7.87
CA TRP A 582 -9.38 -31.96 -7.65
C TRP A 582 -8.01 -32.18 -7.00
N PRO A 583 -7.88 -33.06 -5.99
CA PRO A 583 -8.97 -33.71 -5.25
C PRO A 583 -9.80 -32.67 -4.47
N ARG A 584 -11.01 -33.04 -4.00
CA ARG A 584 -11.86 -32.17 -3.16
C ARG A 584 -11.51 -32.22 -1.67
N VAL A 585 -10.62 -33.12 -1.28
CA VAL A 585 -10.19 -33.37 0.09
C VAL A 585 -8.67 -33.52 0.10
N LEU A 586 -7.99 -32.81 0.99
CA LEU A 586 -6.56 -32.98 1.25
C LEU A 586 -6.36 -33.63 2.61
N ILE A 587 -5.58 -34.70 2.63
CA ILE A 587 -5.25 -35.46 3.82
C ILE A 587 -3.75 -35.37 4.05
N PHE A 588 -3.39 -34.89 5.24
CA PHE A 588 -2.02 -34.80 5.73
C PHE A 588 -1.86 -35.73 6.93
N SER A 589 -0.67 -36.33 7.07
CA SER A 589 -0.32 -37.22 8.18
C SER A 589 1.09 -36.90 8.66
N THR A 590 1.25 -36.03 9.64
CA THR A 590 2.58 -35.64 10.14
C THR A 590 3.21 -36.80 10.93
N PRO A 591 4.50 -37.14 10.70
CA PRO A 591 5.47 -36.54 9.79
C PRO A 591 5.51 -37.12 8.36
N PHE A 592 4.72 -38.15 8.06
CA PHE A 592 4.81 -38.95 6.83
C PHE A 592 4.32 -38.26 5.55
N LYS A 593 3.38 -37.31 5.65
CA LYS A 593 2.83 -36.56 4.53
C LYS A 593 2.46 -35.13 4.96
N GLN A 594 3.38 -34.21 4.71
CA GLN A 594 3.24 -32.78 5.06
C GLN A 594 2.82 -31.92 3.88
N GLU A 595 2.91 -32.43 2.65
CA GLU A 595 2.58 -31.70 1.43
C GLU A 595 1.47 -32.41 0.65
N ALA A 596 0.65 -31.63 -0.05
CA ALA A 596 -0.36 -32.13 -0.95
C ALA A 596 -0.48 -31.23 -2.17
N VAL A 597 -0.70 -31.85 -3.33
CA VAL A 597 -0.92 -31.17 -4.61
C VAL A 597 -2.41 -31.22 -4.94
N TYR A 598 -2.94 -30.13 -5.47
CA TYR A 598 -4.27 -30.07 -6.04
C TYR A 598 -4.29 -29.28 -7.34
N TYR A 599 -5.34 -29.49 -8.12
CA TYR A 599 -5.54 -28.96 -9.44
C TYR A 599 -6.82 -28.12 -9.47
N VAL A 600 -6.76 -27.00 -10.18
CA VAL A 600 -7.85 -26.05 -10.37
C VAL A 600 -8.10 -25.91 -11.87
N THR A 601 -9.19 -26.46 -12.36
CA THR A 601 -9.60 -26.34 -13.76
C THR A 601 -10.59 -25.19 -13.89
N LEU A 602 -10.25 -24.21 -14.73
CA LEU A 602 -11.07 -23.07 -15.09
C LEU A 602 -11.69 -23.31 -16.47
N VAL A 603 -13.01 -23.26 -16.58
CA VAL A 603 -13.74 -23.43 -17.83
C VAL A 603 -14.47 -22.12 -18.14
N PRO A 604 -14.08 -21.36 -19.18
CA PRO A 604 -14.79 -20.13 -19.54
C PRO A 604 -16.19 -20.48 -20.05
N LYS A 605 -17.21 -19.80 -19.52
CA LYS A 605 -18.63 -19.98 -19.90
C LYS A 605 -19.23 -18.77 -20.57
N LYS A 606 -18.65 -17.59 -20.38
CA LYS A 606 -19.10 -16.36 -21.02
C LYS A 606 -18.24 -15.98 -22.21
N THR A 607 -18.84 -15.25 -23.13
CA THR A 607 -18.14 -14.50 -24.17
C THR A 607 -17.72 -13.15 -23.61
N SER A 608 -16.42 -12.83 -23.63
CA SER A 608 -15.90 -11.56 -23.13
C SER A 608 -14.61 -11.12 -23.84
N GLN A 609 -14.36 -9.82 -23.84
CA GLN A 609 -13.16 -9.12 -24.35
C GLN A 609 -12.29 -8.63 -23.18
N GLY A 610 -11.93 -9.51 -22.25
CA GLY A 610 -10.85 -9.24 -21.29
C GLY A 610 -11.32 -8.59 -20.00
N ARG A 611 -12.59 -8.79 -19.65
CA ARG A 611 -13.11 -8.39 -18.34
C ARG A 611 -12.57 -9.33 -17.27
N TYR A 612 -12.05 -8.75 -16.19
CA TYR A 612 -11.68 -9.49 -14.98
C TYR A 612 -12.90 -9.81 -14.11
N ASP A 613 -12.90 -11.03 -13.59
CA ASP A 613 -13.86 -11.54 -12.64
C ASP A 613 -13.16 -12.24 -11.49
N PHE A 614 -13.84 -12.28 -10.35
CA PHE A 614 -13.25 -12.62 -9.08
C PHE A 614 -13.99 -13.74 -8.38
N GLY A 615 -13.22 -14.62 -7.75
CA GLY A 615 -13.71 -15.74 -6.97
C GLY A 615 -12.72 -16.09 -5.87
N GLU A 616 -12.87 -17.27 -5.28
CA GLU A 616 -11.98 -17.76 -4.23
C GLU A 616 -12.03 -19.28 -4.09
N ILE A 617 -10.93 -19.83 -3.56
CA ILE A 617 -10.83 -21.21 -3.10
C ILE A 617 -10.53 -21.15 -1.60
N VAL A 618 -11.27 -21.92 -0.81
CA VAL A 618 -11.06 -22.02 0.64
C VAL A 618 -10.88 -23.48 1.02
N TRP A 619 -9.72 -23.81 1.59
CA TRP A 619 -9.51 -25.08 2.27
C TRP A 619 -9.80 -24.91 3.76
N SER A 620 -10.62 -25.80 4.34
CA SER A 620 -10.92 -25.76 5.76
C SER A 620 -10.95 -27.15 6.39
N ASP A 621 -10.39 -27.25 7.59
CA ASP A 621 -10.48 -28.41 8.48
C ASP A 621 -11.48 -28.18 9.63
N GLY A 622 -12.28 -27.11 9.56
CA GLY A 622 -13.20 -26.65 10.60
C GLY A 622 -12.61 -25.60 11.56
N ASN A 623 -11.28 -25.51 11.68
CA ASN A 623 -10.60 -24.53 12.54
C ASN A 623 -9.79 -23.52 11.71
N HIS A 624 -9.03 -24.03 10.75
CA HIS A 624 -8.27 -23.26 9.78
C HIS A 624 -9.12 -22.99 8.53
N TYR A 625 -8.89 -21.83 7.93
CA TYR A 625 -9.55 -21.39 6.71
C TYR A 625 -8.48 -20.76 5.83
N VAL A 626 -8.01 -21.52 4.85
CA VAL A 626 -6.91 -21.15 3.96
C VAL A 626 -7.52 -20.64 2.67
N ARG A 627 -7.67 -19.32 2.57
CA ARG A 627 -8.39 -18.66 1.47
C ARG A 627 -7.43 -18.14 0.40
N SER A 628 -7.66 -18.49 -0.86
CA SER A 628 -6.92 -17.98 -2.01
C SER A 628 -7.84 -17.26 -2.99
N PRO A 629 -7.59 -15.98 -3.29
CA PRO A 629 -8.32 -15.27 -4.35
C PRO A 629 -8.10 -15.91 -5.72
N LEU A 630 -9.18 -15.95 -6.52
CA LEU A 630 -9.17 -16.27 -7.94
C LEU A 630 -9.45 -15.01 -8.74
N VAL A 631 -8.57 -14.68 -9.68
CA VAL A 631 -8.69 -13.51 -10.57
C VAL A 631 -8.57 -13.99 -12.00
N VAL A 632 -9.62 -13.81 -12.80
CA VAL A 632 -9.67 -14.38 -14.15
C VAL A 632 -10.16 -13.33 -15.14
N SER A 633 -9.38 -13.05 -16.17
CA SER A 633 -9.81 -12.27 -17.34
C SER A 633 -10.26 -13.22 -18.44
N VAL A 634 -11.53 -13.16 -18.84
CA VAL A 634 -12.11 -14.03 -19.87
C VAL A 634 -12.00 -13.36 -21.25
N ASN A 635 -11.42 -14.07 -22.22
CA ASN A 635 -11.08 -13.57 -23.55
C ASN A 635 -11.48 -14.57 -24.63
N THR A 636 -12.78 -14.77 -24.78
CA THR A 636 -13.36 -15.83 -25.65
C THR A 636 -14.04 -15.27 -26.89
N SER A 637 -14.20 -13.96 -27.02
CA SER A 637 -14.70 -13.37 -28.27
C SER A 637 -13.61 -13.37 -29.33
N THR A 638 -13.89 -13.95 -30.50
CA THR A 638 -13.09 -13.74 -31.70
C THR A 638 -13.36 -12.32 -32.20
N THR A 639 -12.36 -11.45 -32.21
CA THR A 639 -12.41 -10.27 -33.09
C THR A 639 -12.32 -10.79 -34.51
N ASN A 640 -13.40 -10.71 -35.28
CA ASN A 640 -13.33 -10.87 -36.73
C ASN A 640 -12.48 -9.72 -37.28
N ALA A 641 -11.17 -9.93 -37.32
CA ALA A 641 -10.23 -9.15 -38.12
C ALA A 641 -9.83 -9.99 -39.34
N ASP A 642 -10.80 -10.69 -39.93
CA ASP A 642 -10.69 -11.23 -41.28
C ASP A 642 -11.36 -10.23 -42.23
N GLY A 643 -10.67 -9.97 -43.34
CA GLY A 643 -10.86 -8.83 -44.20
C GLY A 643 -12.30 -8.63 -44.68
N GLY A 644 -12.81 -7.41 -44.47
CA GLY A 644 -13.81 -6.86 -45.38
C GLY A 644 -13.12 -6.67 -46.72
N GLU A 645 -13.47 -7.50 -47.69
CA GLU A 645 -13.31 -7.18 -49.10
C GLU A 645 -13.90 -5.78 -49.32
N VAL A 646 -13.04 -4.84 -49.68
CA VAL A 646 -13.47 -3.58 -50.26
C VAL A 646 -14.00 -3.94 -51.64
N GLU A 647 -15.31 -4.12 -51.76
CA GLU A 647 -15.98 -4.04 -53.05
C GLU A 647 -15.68 -2.64 -53.61
N ALA A 648 -14.85 -2.62 -54.65
CA ALA A 648 -14.59 -1.45 -55.46
C ALA A 648 -15.89 -1.09 -56.21
N ALA A 649 -16.67 -0.18 -55.64
CA ALA A 649 -17.59 0.63 -56.42
C ALA A 649 -16.82 1.83 -56.94
N ALA A 650 -16.49 1.79 -58.23
CA ALA A 650 -16.16 2.98 -58.99
C ALA A 650 -17.42 3.83 -59.10
N ASP A 651 -17.33 5.10 -58.69
CA ASP A 651 -17.95 6.18 -59.45
C ASP A 651 -17.28 7.52 -59.15
N ASP A 652 -17.21 8.29 -60.22
CA ASP A 652 -16.47 9.52 -60.45
C ASP A 652 -16.95 10.74 -59.64
N ASP A 653 -16.05 11.73 -59.66
CA ASP A 653 -16.29 13.17 -59.61
C ASP A 653 -16.42 13.93 -58.27
N ALA A 654 -15.34 14.69 -58.04
CA ALA A 654 -15.30 16.14 -57.94
C ALA A 654 -15.65 16.86 -56.61
N ASP A 655 -14.58 17.49 -56.12
CA ASP A 655 -14.49 18.87 -55.63
C ASP A 655 -14.73 19.26 -54.16
N ALA A 656 -13.70 19.98 -53.68
CA ALA A 656 -13.70 21.16 -52.81
C ALA A 656 -13.92 21.02 -51.28
N ALA A 657 -12.79 21.13 -50.58
CA ALA A 657 -12.47 22.13 -49.55
C ALA A 657 -13.49 22.43 -48.42
N THR A 658 -13.10 22.24 -47.14
CA THR A 658 -12.66 23.31 -46.20
C THR A 658 -12.49 22.81 -44.76
N THR A 659 -11.50 23.40 -44.10
CA THR A 659 -11.21 23.54 -42.66
C THR A 659 -12.42 23.71 -41.72
N TYR A 660 -12.37 23.07 -40.54
CA TYR A 660 -12.16 23.71 -39.22
C TYR A 660 -11.68 22.68 -38.20
#